data_AF-A0A1H9CTW5-F1
#
_entry.id   AF-A0A1H9CTW5-F1
#
_cell.length_a   1.000
_cell.length_b   1.000
_cell.length_c   1.000
_cell.angle_alpha   90.00
_cell.angle_beta   90.00
_cell.angle_gamma   90.00
#
_symmetry.space_group_name_H-M   'P 1'
#
loop_
_entity.id
_entity.type
_entity.pdbx_description
1 polymer ?
#
loop_
_entity_poly.entity_id
_entity_poly.type
_entity_poly.pdbx_seq_one_letter_code
_entity_poly.pdbx_strand_id
1 'polypeptide(L)'
;MKQLSFYLLCSLVLLCTCVRAQQTDWTVDDILSQESMSSVTFSPDGTMLLWSKRRGVKKKDSYVSDLYLTRLDKQKDSTFLTTQLTRTDDSDHSAIFSRDGESIYFLSSREKGKKLWRMSLYGGETEAVHEFPNGISSPQWKDDHTLVFRSFDGKDLRKMELEKKKDNVIVVEDTTSWTINRLYTFDVKKKEIKRLTDDKKPVRGFTLSRDGKWLIYSLSGSPHQGADAQPKSPYYLLNVETGAKTRILEGMQTPGRFAFTDDSKAFYFVSQLSSNPEWDGAGIGELYYMTVADKKPVKVDLDWDLGVGGGIEVMGNDVWVSLANRATRREALYVKNGNGWTRKDIDLGEMKDHVSLVATSKKDDRVILNYSTAGKLPKYLLADRKGSAISNPKEVVKLNKKLAKKKITRSEVVEWKGWKGEMVTGILYYPEDYQEGRSYPLMLSIHGGPSSADLDRWSERWSTYPQLLAQRGSFVLKPNYHGSNNHGLAFVESIKENYYDPEMEDIMNGINWLIEEGKVHKDSVGTMGWSNGAILTTMLTVRYPEMFKVACPGAGDVNWTSDYGTCGFGVSFDQSYFGGAPWDDLDGKTYNEKYITKSPLFELEKVTTPTIIFHGSEDRAVPRDQGWEYYRALQQVGKAPVRFLWFPGQPHGLGKITHQQRKMNEELAWIDKYLFGKADKKNPTFKKDSPLAMLLQKDSLSRVNGLYGQNLARTLVPEMVKVSKDSISIGRFEVTNAQFAAFSPEHAYGRTEGNHPARVTRPQAQQYLKWLSAKLGTTARLPNAKEAAALHKQATKVGAKENTLNYWAGYAITPDEVADFRRKMEEVDALSLFKSVGSFAGVKVGSALVYDLGGNVAEYAAGGKSYGYGAYDFVDPAGKGLSTGDKGMGFRVVVD
;
A
#
# COMPACT_ATOMS: atom_id res chain seq x y z
N MET A 1 21.51 -79.60 -21.20
CA MET A 1 22.71 -78.78 -20.91
C MET A 1 22.31 -77.32 -21.13
N LYS A 2 22.08 -76.57 -20.03
CA LYS A 2 22.92 -75.45 -19.53
C LYS A 2 22.86 -74.21 -20.46
N GLN A 3 22.64 -72.96 -20.04
CA GLN A 3 22.28 -72.28 -18.78
C GLN A 3 22.26 -70.76 -19.10
N LEU A 4 21.69 -69.94 -18.19
CA LEU A 4 21.74 -68.47 -18.03
C LEU A 4 20.83 -67.58 -18.91
N SER A 5 20.21 -66.47 -18.44
CA SER A 5 19.83 -65.87 -17.14
C SER A 5 19.04 -64.58 -17.48
N PHE A 6 17.80 -64.39 -17.00
CA PHE A 6 17.39 -63.44 -15.95
C PHE A 6 17.89 -61.97 -16.06
N TYR A 7 17.01 -61.00 -16.39
CA TYR A 7 16.36 -60.07 -15.42
C TYR A 7 15.47 -59.02 -16.12
N LEU A 8 14.28 -58.86 -15.52
CA LEU A 8 13.20 -57.90 -15.78
C LEU A 8 13.61 -56.50 -15.25
N LEU A 9 13.56 -55.44 -16.08
CA LEU A 9 13.71 -54.06 -15.60
C LEU A 9 12.37 -53.32 -15.68
N CYS A 10 11.79 -53.04 -14.50
CA CYS A 10 10.61 -52.23 -14.31
C CYS A 10 10.87 -50.77 -14.72
N SER A 11 10.09 -50.25 -15.66
CA SER A 11 9.98 -48.82 -15.96
C SER A 11 9.04 -48.16 -14.95
N LEU A 12 9.63 -47.61 -13.87
CA LEU A 12 8.96 -46.70 -12.94
C LEU A 12 8.80 -45.33 -13.61
N VAL A 13 7.60 -45.03 -14.13
CA VAL A 13 7.21 -43.66 -14.50
C VAL A 13 6.92 -42.90 -13.21
N LEU A 14 7.89 -42.14 -12.73
CA LEU A 14 7.69 -41.14 -11.68
C LEU A 14 6.86 -39.98 -12.24
N LEU A 15 5.54 -40.09 -12.10
CA LEU A 15 4.61 -38.95 -12.17
C LEU A 15 4.89 -38.03 -10.99
N CYS A 16 5.87 -37.12 -11.14
CA CYS A 16 6.00 -35.95 -10.29
C CYS A 16 4.80 -35.04 -10.54
N THR A 17 3.71 -35.27 -9.79
CA THR A 17 2.67 -34.27 -9.62
C THR A 17 3.27 -33.12 -8.80
N CYS A 18 3.79 -32.09 -9.50
CA CYS A 18 4.05 -30.80 -8.87
C CYS A 18 2.72 -30.28 -8.34
N VAL A 19 2.49 -30.43 -7.03
CA VAL A 19 1.48 -29.65 -6.31
C VAL A 19 1.91 -28.19 -6.42
N ARG A 20 1.44 -27.49 -7.45
CA ARG A 20 1.62 -26.05 -7.59
C ARG A 20 0.89 -25.44 -6.39
N ALA A 21 1.64 -24.86 -5.46
CA ALA A 21 1.04 -24.14 -4.34
C ALA A 21 0.05 -23.12 -4.90
N GLN A 22 -1.21 -23.19 -4.45
CA GLN A 22 -2.27 -22.31 -4.92
C GLN A 22 -1.89 -20.86 -4.60
N GLN A 23 -1.56 -20.08 -5.62
CA GLN A 23 -1.28 -18.66 -5.47
C GLN A 23 -2.57 -17.96 -5.02
N THR A 24 -2.45 -17.09 -4.01
CA THR A 24 -3.59 -16.40 -3.41
C THR A 24 -3.70 -14.97 -3.95
N ASP A 25 -4.91 -14.56 -4.32
CA ASP A 25 -5.24 -13.22 -4.80
C ASP A 25 -4.76 -12.11 -3.85
N TRP A 26 -4.29 -11.00 -4.41
CA TRP A 26 -4.02 -9.73 -3.74
C TRP A 26 -5.27 -9.17 -3.06
N THR A 27 -5.03 -8.58 -1.89
CA THR A 27 -6.02 -7.90 -1.06
C THR A 27 -5.57 -6.49 -0.70
N VAL A 28 -6.50 -5.64 -0.26
CA VAL A 28 -6.16 -4.30 0.26
C VAL A 28 -5.16 -4.40 1.43
N ASP A 29 -5.33 -5.38 2.32
CA ASP A 29 -4.43 -5.59 3.45
C ASP A 29 -3.00 -5.93 3.00
N ASP A 30 -2.83 -6.61 1.86
CA ASP A 30 -1.50 -6.90 1.30
C ASP A 30 -0.74 -5.61 0.92
N ILE A 31 -1.45 -4.62 0.36
CA ILE A 31 -0.87 -3.31 0.00
C ILE A 31 -0.53 -2.50 1.26
N LEU A 32 -1.42 -2.52 2.25
CA LEU A 32 -1.27 -1.73 3.48
C LEU A 32 -0.25 -2.30 4.47
N SER A 33 0.13 -3.58 4.34
CA SER A 33 1.01 -4.30 5.27
C SER A 33 2.41 -4.61 4.71
N GLN A 34 2.77 -3.99 3.60
CA GLN A 34 4.09 -4.13 2.98
C GLN A 34 5.23 -3.74 3.93
N GLU A 35 6.31 -4.49 3.83
CA GLU A 35 7.53 -4.31 4.60
C GLU A 35 8.61 -3.62 3.75
N SER A 36 9.32 -2.67 4.34
CA SER A 36 10.50 -2.05 3.73
C SER A 36 11.53 -1.75 4.81
N MET A 37 12.80 -1.72 4.42
CA MET A 37 13.92 -1.29 5.26
C MET A 37 14.18 0.20 4.97
N SER A 38 14.22 1.00 6.03
CA SER A 38 14.43 2.46 6.00
C SER A 38 15.45 2.89 7.06
N SER A 39 15.96 4.12 6.97
CA SER A 39 16.90 4.70 7.95
C SER A 39 18.08 3.77 8.28
N VAL A 40 18.72 3.21 7.26
CA VAL A 40 19.79 2.21 7.42
C VAL A 40 21.11 2.91 7.72
N THR A 41 21.82 2.43 8.73
CA THR A 41 23.18 2.88 9.06
C THR A 41 24.04 1.70 9.47
N PHE A 42 25.32 1.73 9.10
CA PHE A 42 26.33 0.82 9.63
C PHE A 42 26.71 1.20 11.06
N SER A 43 27.14 0.21 11.84
CA SER A 43 27.87 0.43 13.08
C SER A 43 29.27 1.02 12.81
N PRO A 44 29.90 1.70 13.79
CA PRO A 44 31.24 2.28 13.62
C PRO A 44 32.31 1.28 13.18
N ASP A 45 32.21 0.03 13.64
CA ASP A 45 33.10 -1.08 13.29
C ASP A 45 32.70 -1.81 11.99
N GLY A 46 31.58 -1.42 11.38
CA GLY A 46 31.01 -2.02 10.17
C GLY A 46 30.42 -3.41 10.35
N THR A 47 30.38 -3.99 11.56
CA THR A 47 29.90 -5.38 11.75
C THR A 47 28.38 -5.51 11.83
N MET A 48 27.65 -4.38 11.92
CA MET A 48 26.20 -4.37 12.13
C MET A 48 25.51 -3.31 11.26
N LEU A 49 24.21 -3.51 11.03
CA LEU A 49 23.29 -2.52 10.48
C LEU A 49 22.17 -2.22 11.48
N LEU A 50 21.90 -0.94 11.70
CA LEU A 50 20.69 -0.46 12.36
C LEU A 50 19.74 0.08 11.30
N TRP A 51 18.47 -0.28 11.37
CA TRP A 51 17.47 0.14 10.41
C TRP A 51 16.07 0.14 11.02
N SER A 52 15.11 0.77 10.34
CA SER A 52 13.72 0.84 10.78
C SER A 52 12.76 0.15 9.83
N LYS A 53 11.69 -0.43 10.39
CA LYS A 53 10.59 -1.04 9.65
C LYS A 53 9.26 -0.44 10.09
N ARG A 54 8.45 0.00 9.14
CA ARG A 54 7.08 0.46 9.39
C ARG A 54 6.15 -0.73 9.69
N ARG A 55 5.26 -0.56 10.67
CA ARG A 55 4.22 -1.53 11.05
C ARG A 55 2.90 -0.84 11.36
N GLY A 56 1.79 -1.44 10.96
CA GLY A 56 0.45 -0.96 11.33
C GLY A 56 0.06 -1.38 12.76
N VAL A 57 -0.49 -0.45 13.54
CA VAL A 57 -1.03 -0.68 14.89
C VAL A 57 -2.53 -0.46 14.85
N LYS A 58 -3.29 -1.56 14.70
CA LYS A 58 -4.75 -1.50 14.51
C LYS A 58 -5.48 -0.75 15.63
N LYS A 59 -5.09 -0.96 16.89
CA LYS A 59 -5.72 -0.29 18.04
C LYS A 59 -5.50 1.23 18.09
N LYS A 60 -4.41 1.74 17.51
CA LYS A 60 -4.11 3.18 17.39
C LYS A 60 -4.50 3.73 16.01
N ASP A 61 -5.03 2.89 15.13
CA ASP A 61 -5.36 3.22 13.74
C ASP A 61 -4.27 4.02 13.01
N SER A 62 -3.01 3.62 13.19
CA SER A 62 -1.85 4.37 12.71
C SER A 62 -0.68 3.44 12.42
N TYR A 63 0.34 3.97 11.76
CA TYR A 63 1.58 3.28 11.49
C TYR A 63 2.68 3.78 12.42
N VAL A 64 3.49 2.84 12.92
CA VAL A 64 4.66 3.10 13.76
C VAL A 64 5.91 2.54 13.11
N SER A 65 7.06 3.00 13.57
CA SER A 65 8.37 2.52 13.16
C SER A 65 9.00 1.71 14.30
N ASP A 66 9.44 0.49 14.01
CA ASP A 66 10.23 -0.35 14.93
C ASP A 66 11.70 -0.38 14.48
N LEU A 67 12.62 -0.45 15.44
CA LEU A 67 14.06 -0.57 15.17
C LEU A 67 14.49 -2.03 15.06
N TYR A 68 15.41 -2.30 14.14
CA TYR A 68 15.98 -3.61 13.85
C TYR A 68 17.51 -3.50 13.79
N LEU A 69 18.18 -4.55 14.28
CA LEU A 69 19.62 -4.73 14.19
C LEU A 69 19.93 -5.97 13.37
N THR A 70 20.80 -5.84 12.37
CA THR A 70 21.31 -6.95 11.58
C THR A 70 22.81 -7.13 11.84
N ARG A 71 23.22 -8.33 12.25
CA ARG A 71 24.61 -8.74 12.50
C ARG A 71 25.22 -9.27 11.20
N LEU A 72 26.18 -8.57 10.63
CA LEU A 72 26.81 -8.92 9.35
C LEU A 72 27.84 -10.05 9.48
N ASP A 73 28.27 -10.35 10.70
CA ASP A 73 29.19 -11.45 11.05
C ASP A 73 28.48 -12.81 11.25
N LYS A 74 27.15 -12.81 11.34
CA LYS A 74 26.36 -14.00 11.66
C LYS A 74 25.33 -14.27 10.58
N GLN A 75 25.32 -15.48 10.03
CA GLN A 75 24.30 -15.92 9.08
C GLN A 75 23.15 -16.66 9.76
N LYS A 76 21.94 -16.47 9.21
CA LYS A 76 20.73 -17.22 9.54
C LYS A 76 19.87 -17.36 8.29
N ASP A 77 19.49 -18.60 7.97
CA ASP A 77 18.58 -18.92 6.85
C ASP A 77 18.96 -18.27 5.52
N SER A 78 20.23 -18.39 5.09
CA SER A 78 20.82 -17.78 3.87
C SER A 78 20.89 -16.25 3.84
N THR A 79 20.58 -15.58 4.95
CA THR A 79 20.70 -14.12 5.15
C THR A 79 21.49 -13.83 6.42
N PHE A 80 21.53 -12.57 6.86
CA PHE A 80 22.19 -12.17 8.11
C PHE A 80 21.24 -12.25 9.31
N LEU A 81 21.80 -12.53 10.49
CA LEU A 81 21.04 -12.59 11.73
C LEU A 81 20.44 -11.22 12.02
N THR A 82 19.11 -11.12 11.98
CA THR A 82 18.38 -9.87 12.20
C THR A 82 17.44 -9.99 13.40
N THR A 83 17.55 -9.02 14.31
CA THR A 83 16.79 -8.95 15.56
C THR A 83 15.96 -7.68 15.58
N GLN A 84 14.66 -7.82 15.88
CA GLN A 84 13.82 -6.68 16.20
C GLN A 84 14.15 -6.18 17.61
N LEU A 85 14.56 -4.92 17.70
CA LEU A 85 14.95 -4.26 18.95
C LEU A 85 13.75 -3.71 19.69
N THR A 86 12.83 -3.03 19.00
CA THR A 86 11.65 -2.40 19.62
C THR A 86 10.34 -2.99 19.13
N ARG A 87 9.32 -3.02 20.02
CA ARG A 87 8.01 -3.65 19.78
C ARG A 87 6.85 -2.81 20.35
N THR A 88 7.05 -1.51 20.53
CA THR A 88 6.06 -0.66 21.17
C THR A 88 4.92 -0.32 20.22
N ASP A 89 3.82 0.24 20.73
CA ASP A 89 2.80 0.83 19.88
C ASP A 89 3.12 2.29 19.51
N ASP A 90 4.36 2.70 19.70
CA ASP A 90 4.86 4.05 19.45
C ASP A 90 5.99 4.00 18.42
N SER A 91 6.24 5.13 17.75
CA SER A 91 7.20 5.20 16.65
C SER A 91 8.59 5.49 17.17
N ASP A 92 9.50 4.54 17.00
CA ASP A 92 10.94 4.66 17.27
C ASP A 92 11.68 5.08 16.00
N HIS A 93 12.46 6.16 16.08
CA HIS A 93 13.04 6.83 14.93
C HIS A 93 14.32 7.60 15.28
N SER A 94 14.99 8.16 14.26
CA SER A 94 16.24 8.91 14.42
C SER A 94 17.30 8.14 15.22
N ALA A 95 17.39 6.83 14.99
CA ALA A 95 18.27 5.97 15.74
C ALA A 95 19.71 6.06 15.20
N ILE A 96 20.68 6.16 16.11
CA ILE A 96 22.11 6.29 15.82
C ILE A 96 22.90 5.39 16.77
N PHE A 97 23.99 4.78 16.29
CA PHE A 97 24.94 4.08 17.16
C PHE A 97 25.69 5.07 18.05
N SER A 98 26.06 4.67 19.26
CA SER A 98 27.15 5.31 20.00
C SER A 98 28.45 5.22 19.20
N ARG A 99 29.41 6.10 19.50
CA ARG A 99 30.69 6.16 18.76
C ARG A 99 31.56 4.92 18.96
N ASP A 100 31.46 4.28 20.13
CA ASP A 100 32.06 2.97 20.43
C ASP A 100 31.29 1.78 19.81
N GLY A 101 30.08 2.00 19.29
CA GLY A 101 29.23 0.96 18.71
C GLY A 101 28.57 0.02 19.73
N GLU A 102 28.68 0.27 21.03
CA GLU A 102 28.15 -0.61 22.08
C GLU A 102 26.67 -0.37 22.42
N SER A 103 26.10 0.74 21.97
CA SER A 103 24.73 1.16 22.27
C SER A 103 24.09 1.86 21.09
N ILE A 104 22.77 1.99 21.13
CA ILE A 104 22.02 2.86 20.23
C ILE A 104 21.30 3.95 21.02
N TYR A 105 21.24 5.14 20.43
CA TYR A 105 20.45 6.27 20.89
C TYR A 105 19.33 6.52 19.90
N PHE A 106 18.13 6.81 20.36
CA PHE A 106 16.99 7.03 19.47
C PHE A 106 15.91 7.89 20.12
N LEU A 107 15.00 8.39 19.28
CA LEU A 107 13.80 9.11 19.70
C LEU A 107 12.60 8.18 19.59
N SER A 108 11.61 8.39 20.45
CA SER A 108 10.38 7.61 20.42
C SER A 108 9.17 8.49 20.66
N SER A 109 8.04 8.24 20.00
CA SER A 109 6.78 8.95 20.29
C SER A 109 6.16 8.57 21.65
N ARG A 110 6.73 7.59 22.36
CA ARG A 110 6.41 7.27 23.75
C ARG A 110 6.45 8.52 24.61
N GLU A 111 5.56 8.60 25.61
CA GLU A 111 5.63 9.65 26.64
C GLU A 111 5.73 11.08 26.06
N LYS A 112 4.91 11.37 25.04
CA LYS A 112 4.86 12.67 24.32
C LYS A 112 6.10 13.02 23.51
N GLY A 113 7.03 12.09 23.29
CA GLY A 113 8.14 12.28 22.37
C GLY A 113 9.26 13.22 22.83
N LYS A 114 9.45 13.33 24.14
CA LYS A 114 10.37 14.30 24.76
C LYS A 114 11.69 13.71 25.23
N LYS A 115 11.90 12.40 25.10
CA LYS A 115 13.05 11.70 25.70
C LYS A 115 14.02 11.21 24.64
N LEU A 116 15.31 11.33 24.95
CA LEU A 116 16.37 10.60 24.28
C LEU A 116 16.53 9.26 25.00
N TRP A 117 16.36 8.18 24.25
CA TRP A 117 16.44 6.81 24.77
C TRP A 117 17.79 6.20 24.41
N ARG A 118 18.31 5.35 25.30
CA ARG A 118 19.49 4.52 25.05
C ARG A 118 19.13 3.05 25.24
N MET A 119 19.69 2.21 24.37
CA MET A 119 19.63 0.76 24.50
C MET A 119 21.03 0.18 24.32
N SER A 120 21.48 -0.61 25.29
CA SER A 120 22.73 -1.38 25.21
C SER A 120 22.56 -2.53 24.21
N LEU A 121 23.58 -2.78 23.38
CA LEU A 121 23.59 -3.92 22.46
C LEU A 121 23.99 -5.23 23.14
N TYR A 122 24.45 -5.18 24.39
CA TYR A 122 24.70 -6.36 25.23
C TYR A 122 23.43 -6.89 25.92
N GLY A 123 22.29 -6.21 25.74
CA GLY A 123 21.02 -6.52 26.40
C GLY A 123 20.70 -5.59 27.57
N GLY A 124 19.52 -5.78 28.17
CA GLY A 124 18.95 -4.91 29.20
C GLY A 124 17.74 -4.10 28.71
N GLU A 125 17.07 -3.42 29.63
CA GLU A 125 15.92 -2.56 29.31
C GLU A 125 16.37 -1.25 28.65
N THR A 126 15.48 -0.63 27.87
CA THR A 126 15.74 0.71 27.32
C THR A 126 15.63 1.74 28.44
N GLU A 127 16.63 2.61 28.57
CA GLU A 127 16.65 3.68 29.57
C GLU A 127 16.47 5.06 28.94
N ALA A 128 15.85 5.97 29.69
CA ALA A 128 15.78 7.38 29.33
C ALA A 128 17.07 8.08 29.76
N VAL A 129 17.83 8.59 28.80
CA VAL A 129 19.10 9.31 29.04
C VAL A 129 18.81 10.69 29.61
N HIS A 130 17.86 11.40 28.99
CA HIS A 130 17.44 12.74 29.35
C HIS A 130 16.05 13.05 28.77
N GLU A 131 15.28 13.87 29.49
CA GLU A 131 14.02 14.44 29.01
C GLU A 131 14.25 15.90 28.60
N PHE A 132 13.88 16.21 27.36
CA PHE A 132 13.93 17.55 26.79
C PHE A 132 12.51 18.13 26.78
N PRO A 133 12.17 19.08 27.67
CA PRO A 133 10.80 19.59 27.80
C PRO A 133 10.21 20.14 26.50
N ASN A 134 11.07 20.63 25.61
CA ASN A 134 10.73 21.21 24.32
C ASN A 134 10.89 20.24 23.14
N GLY A 135 11.20 18.96 23.41
CA GLY A 135 11.48 17.95 22.41
C GLY A 135 12.79 18.20 21.65
N ILE A 136 13.29 17.18 20.95
CA ILE A 136 14.47 17.29 20.10
C ILE A 136 14.22 16.59 18.77
N SER A 137 14.97 16.98 17.74
CA SER A 137 14.92 16.36 16.42
C SER A 137 16.30 16.31 15.77
N SER A 138 16.48 15.33 14.88
CA SER A 138 17.67 15.13 14.05
C SER A 138 19.01 15.06 14.84
N PRO A 139 19.13 14.27 15.92
CA PRO A 139 20.38 14.17 16.67
C PRO A 139 21.54 13.63 15.80
N GLN A 140 22.71 14.27 15.87
CA GLN A 140 23.94 13.85 15.20
C GLN A 140 25.13 13.97 16.16
N TRP A 141 26.07 13.02 16.14
CA TRP A 141 27.27 13.08 16.97
C TRP A 141 28.26 14.14 16.49
N LYS A 142 28.56 15.11 17.35
CA LYS A 142 29.69 16.03 17.16
C LYS A 142 31.02 15.34 17.48
N ASP A 143 31.05 14.62 18.59
CA ASP A 143 32.20 13.87 19.10
C ASP A 143 31.69 12.62 19.85
N ASP A 144 32.51 12.00 20.69
CA ASP A 144 32.20 10.73 21.36
C ASP A 144 31.07 10.83 22.41
N HIS A 145 30.77 12.03 22.88
CA HIS A 145 29.83 12.25 23.99
C HIS A 145 28.89 13.43 23.77
N THR A 146 29.06 14.21 22.70
CA THR A 146 28.23 15.38 22.43
C THR A 146 27.37 15.19 21.19
N LEU A 147 26.05 15.37 21.34
CA LEU A 147 25.08 15.40 20.24
C LEU A 147 24.76 16.84 19.84
N VAL A 148 24.63 17.12 18.54
CA VAL A 148 23.96 18.31 18.00
C VAL A 148 22.54 17.94 17.60
N PHE A 149 21.57 18.77 17.93
CA PHE A 149 20.17 18.56 17.60
C PHE A 149 19.41 19.88 17.49
N ARG A 150 18.21 19.82 16.92
CA ARG A 150 17.27 20.94 16.89
C ARG A 150 16.23 20.80 18.01
N SER A 151 15.95 21.88 18.72
CA SER A 151 14.95 21.96 19.80
C SER A 151 14.21 23.29 19.79
N PHE A 152 12.95 23.29 20.25
CA PHE A 152 12.17 24.51 20.44
C PHE A 152 12.65 25.28 21.68
N ASP A 153 12.49 26.60 21.69
CA ASP A 153 12.81 27.41 22.88
C ASP A 153 11.75 27.29 23.98
N GLY A 154 10.55 26.82 23.63
CA GLY A 154 9.40 26.73 24.53
C GLY A 154 8.20 27.47 23.98
N LYS A 155 7.20 27.70 24.84
CA LYS A 155 6.03 28.52 24.51
C LYS A 155 6.34 29.98 24.85
N ASP A 156 5.89 30.91 24.01
CA ASP A 156 5.85 32.32 24.35
C ASP A 156 4.64 32.64 25.25
N LEU A 157 4.62 33.85 25.82
CA LEU A 157 3.53 34.31 26.69
C LEU A 157 2.17 34.26 25.98
N ARG A 158 2.12 34.65 24.69
CA ARG A 158 0.88 34.63 23.88
C ARG A 158 0.28 33.24 23.84
N LYS A 159 1.07 32.20 23.54
CA LYS A 159 0.62 30.81 23.51
C LYS A 159 0.18 30.31 24.88
N MET A 160 0.91 30.65 25.94
CA MET A 160 0.53 30.30 27.31
C MET A 160 -0.83 30.91 27.69
N GLU A 161 -1.08 32.16 27.31
CA GLU A 161 -2.34 32.84 27.55
C GLU A 161 -3.50 32.27 26.73
N LEU A 162 -3.29 31.98 25.45
CA LEU A 162 -4.30 31.35 24.59
C LEU A 162 -4.70 29.96 25.14
N GLU A 163 -3.72 29.14 25.54
CA GLU A 163 -4.00 27.85 26.17
C GLU A 163 -4.77 27.99 27.50
N LYS A 164 -4.40 28.96 28.33
CA LYS A 164 -5.11 29.27 29.58
C LYS A 164 -6.56 29.69 29.31
N LYS A 165 -6.79 30.48 28.26
CA LYS A 165 -8.12 30.88 27.80
C LYS A 165 -8.86 29.76 27.06
N LYS A 166 -8.18 28.64 26.75
CA LYS A 166 -8.65 27.58 25.84
C LYS A 166 -9.06 28.13 24.48
N ASP A 167 -8.44 29.24 24.07
CA ASP A 167 -8.64 29.84 22.78
C ASP A 167 -7.90 29.01 21.73
N ASN A 168 -8.68 28.31 20.91
CA ASN A 168 -8.19 27.49 19.82
C ASN A 168 -8.44 28.14 18.45
N VAL A 169 -8.77 29.44 18.41
CA VAL A 169 -8.90 30.20 17.18
C VAL A 169 -7.53 30.32 16.51
N ILE A 170 -7.48 29.99 15.22
CA ILE A 170 -6.27 30.15 14.41
C ILE A 170 -6.27 31.57 13.86
N VAL A 171 -5.33 32.40 14.33
CA VAL A 171 -5.09 33.74 13.79
C VAL A 171 -4.12 33.62 12.62
N VAL A 172 -4.55 34.08 11.45
CA VAL A 172 -3.72 34.17 10.23
C VAL A 172 -3.47 35.66 9.97
N GLU A 173 -2.22 36.08 10.01
CA GLU A 173 -1.79 37.48 9.92
C GLU A 173 -0.35 37.56 9.42
N ASP A 174 0.06 38.70 8.84
CA ASP A 174 1.42 38.94 8.34
C ASP A 174 2.47 39.16 9.46
N THR A 175 2.07 38.99 10.73
CA THR A 175 2.92 39.33 11.89
C THR A 175 3.74 38.14 12.42
N THR A 176 4.80 38.46 13.16
CA THR A 176 5.94 37.61 13.50
C THR A 176 5.71 36.60 14.64
N SER A 177 4.58 35.88 14.67
CA SER A 177 4.36 34.84 15.68
C SER A 177 5.11 33.55 15.30
N TRP A 178 6.43 33.57 15.50
CA TRP A 178 7.29 32.43 15.19
C TRP A 178 7.30 31.40 16.31
N THR A 179 7.16 30.13 15.96
CA THR A 179 7.55 29.04 16.87
C THR A 179 9.05 28.80 16.72
N ILE A 180 9.85 29.46 17.55
CA ILE A 180 11.31 29.42 17.43
C ILE A 180 11.87 28.05 17.85
N ASN A 181 12.70 27.50 16.98
CA ASN A 181 13.59 26.40 17.28
C ASN A 181 15.03 26.78 16.87
N ARG A 182 15.99 26.21 17.58
CA ARG A 182 17.42 26.49 17.42
C ARG A 182 18.23 25.21 17.50
N LEU A 183 19.52 25.31 17.18
CA LEU A 183 20.48 24.24 17.34
C LEU A 183 21.12 24.28 18.71
N TYR A 184 21.29 23.10 19.30
CA TYR A 184 21.84 22.89 20.62
C TYR A 184 22.80 21.71 20.60
N THR A 185 23.75 21.70 21.54
CA THR A 185 24.55 20.53 21.91
C THR A 185 24.09 19.93 23.22
N PHE A 186 24.20 18.61 23.37
CA PHE A 186 24.00 17.88 24.62
C PHE A 186 25.16 16.93 24.86
N ASP A 187 25.91 17.16 25.93
CA ASP A 187 26.94 16.25 26.44
C ASP A 187 26.27 15.15 27.27
N VAL A 188 26.28 13.91 26.78
CA VAL A 188 25.59 12.78 27.42
C VAL A 188 26.22 12.36 28.75
N LYS A 189 27.52 12.66 28.96
CA LYS A 189 28.24 12.31 30.19
C LYS A 189 28.01 13.35 31.26
N LYS A 190 28.17 14.64 30.91
CA LYS A 190 27.98 15.76 31.84
C LYS A 190 26.52 16.16 32.02
N LYS A 191 25.64 15.69 31.13
CA LYS A 191 24.23 16.09 31.02
C LYS A 191 24.06 17.61 30.84
N GLU A 192 24.97 18.22 30.11
CA GLU A 192 25.01 19.67 29.87
C GLU A 192 24.42 20.01 28.49
N ILE A 193 23.52 20.99 28.43
CA ILE A 193 22.94 21.51 27.18
C ILE A 193 23.51 22.90 26.91
N LYS A 194 24.03 23.12 25.70
CA LYS A 194 24.51 24.43 25.24
C LYS A 194 23.84 24.83 23.93
N ARG A 195 23.42 26.09 23.82
CA ARG A 195 22.86 26.64 22.58
C ARG A 195 23.98 26.96 21.58
N LEU A 196 23.80 26.59 20.32
CA LEU A 196 24.75 26.86 19.22
C LEU A 196 24.35 28.06 18.36
N THR A 197 23.05 28.28 18.17
CA THR A 197 22.53 29.36 17.33
C THR A 197 21.63 30.27 18.15
N ASP A 198 21.57 31.55 17.82
CA ASP A 198 20.75 32.58 18.47
C ASP A 198 19.80 33.28 17.48
N ASP A 199 19.63 32.71 16.28
CA ASP A 199 18.85 33.31 15.21
C ASP A 199 17.41 33.64 15.62
N LYS A 200 16.88 34.73 15.07
CA LYS A 200 15.51 35.21 15.31
C LYS A 200 14.46 34.46 14.50
N LYS A 201 14.88 33.65 13.53
CA LYS A 201 14.00 32.79 12.72
C LYS A 201 14.29 31.32 13.04
N PRO A 202 13.28 30.43 12.92
CA PRO A 202 13.46 29.00 13.19
C PRO A 202 14.45 28.34 12.22
N VAL A 203 15.17 27.33 12.73
CA VAL A 203 16.06 26.49 11.91
C VAL A 203 15.26 25.42 11.17
N ARG A 204 15.36 25.40 9.84
CA ARG A 204 14.64 24.44 8.98
C ARG A 204 15.33 23.08 8.92
N GLY A 205 16.66 23.06 8.82
CA GLY A 205 17.45 21.85 8.79
C GLY A 205 18.94 22.15 8.94
N PHE A 206 19.74 21.13 9.25
CA PHE A 206 21.19 21.26 9.38
C PHE A 206 21.94 19.97 8.97
N THR A 207 23.20 20.12 8.59
CA THR A 207 24.16 19.04 8.35
C THR A 207 25.46 19.37 9.09
N LEU A 208 25.97 18.39 9.85
CA LEU A 208 27.23 18.50 10.60
C LEU A 208 28.37 17.85 9.83
N SER A 209 29.57 18.45 9.87
CA SER A 209 30.79 17.87 9.32
C SER A 209 31.27 16.69 10.17
N ARG A 210 32.11 15.82 9.59
CA ARG A 210 32.50 14.55 10.24
C ARG A 210 33.29 14.74 11.54
N ASP A 211 34.14 15.75 11.56
CA ASP A 211 34.93 16.21 12.70
C ASP A 211 34.13 17.08 13.70
N GLY A 212 32.86 17.37 13.41
CA GLY A 212 31.98 18.14 14.27
C GLY A 212 32.29 19.63 14.36
N LYS A 213 33.19 20.16 13.51
CA LYS A 213 33.64 21.55 13.55
C LYS A 213 32.82 22.50 12.69
N TRP A 214 32.20 22.01 11.63
CA TRP A 214 31.44 22.80 10.68
C TRP A 214 30.00 22.35 10.61
N LEU A 215 29.10 23.32 10.48
CA LEU A 215 27.67 23.08 10.40
C LEU A 215 27.08 23.94 9.30
N ILE A 216 26.32 23.32 8.40
CA ILE A 216 25.49 24.02 7.41
C ILE A 216 24.07 24.00 7.92
N TYR A 217 23.39 25.14 7.96
CA TYR A 217 21.97 25.19 8.30
C TYR A 217 21.23 26.26 7.52
N SER A 218 19.91 26.11 7.46
CA SER A 218 18.99 27.08 6.85
C SER A 218 17.97 27.58 7.85
N LEU A 219 17.52 28.81 7.64
CA LEU A 219 16.41 29.40 8.40
C LEU A 219 15.12 29.41 7.58
N SER A 220 13.98 29.42 8.27
CA SER A 220 12.69 29.70 7.63
C SER A 220 12.67 31.12 7.06
N GLY A 221 12.09 31.26 5.86
CA GLY A 221 11.90 32.56 5.20
C GLY A 221 10.85 33.43 5.89
N SER A 222 9.65 32.86 6.05
CA SER A 222 8.47 33.41 6.74
C SER A 222 7.76 32.32 7.58
N PRO A 223 6.81 32.67 8.46
CA PRO A 223 6.05 31.69 9.25
C PRO A 223 5.26 30.71 8.37
N HIS A 224 4.80 31.18 7.21
CA HIS A 224 4.02 30.41 6.24
C HIS A 224 4.76 30.29 4.89
N GLN A 225 6.08 30.04 4.93
CA GLN A 225 6.97 30.08 3.75
C GLN A 225 6.46 29.37 2.49
N GLY A 226 5.74 28.25 2.63
CA GLY A 226 5.11 27.62 1.47
C GLY A 226 4.10 28.55 0.79
N ALA A 227 3.20 29.15 1.56
CA ALA A 227 2.11 29.99 1.08
C ALA A 227 2.60 31.39 0.68
N ASP A 228 3.60 31.94 1.36
CA ASP A 228 4.02 33.33 1.15
C ASP A 228 4.93 33.51 -0.08
N ALA A 229 5.49 32.42 -0.62
CA ALA A 229 6.48 32.38 -1.70
C ALA A 229 7.80 33.16 -1.48
N GLN A 230 7.87 34.02 -0.46
CA GLN A 230 9.01 34.88 -0.10
C GLN A 230 9.05 35.19 1.42
N PRO A 231 10.22 35.56 1.98
CA PRO A 231 11.55 35.52 1.36
C PRO A 231 12.11 34.08 1.30
N LYS A 232 13.02 33.80 0.36
CA LYS A 232 13.75 32.52 0.31
C LYS A 232 14.56 32.26 1.59
N SER A 233 14.77 30.97 1.89
CA SER A 233 15.54 30.54 3.07
C SER A 233 17.00 31.00 2.97
N PRO A 234 17.55 31.71 3.97
CA PRO A 234 18.98 31.97 4.03
C PRO A 234 19.73 30.74 4.57
N TYR A 235 20.92 30.50 4.02
CA TYR A 235 21.81 29.42 4.42
C TYR A 235 23.07 29.96 5.07
N TYR A 236 23.57 29.25 6.07
CA TYR A 236 24.72 29.65 6.86
C TYR A 236 25.70 28.49 7.04
N LEU A 237 26.99 28.83 6.99
CA LEU A 237 28.09 27.98 7.45
C LEU A 237 28.55 28.49 8.82
N LEU A 238 28.51 27.62 9.81
CA LEU A 238 28.88 27.89 11.19
C LEU A 238 30.11 27.06 11.58
N ASN A 239 31.12 27.72 12.16
CA ASN A 239 32.17 27.04 12.89
C ASN A 239 31.69 26.82 14.34
N VAL A 240 31.55 25.56 14.75
CA VAL A 240 30.95 25.17 16.02
C VAL A 240 31.83 25.54 17.23
N GLU A 241 33.15 25.60 17.04
CA GLU A 241 34.12 25.89 18.10
C GLU A 241 34.20 27.39 18.41
N THR A 242 34.29 28.21 17.36
CA THR A 242 34.46 29.67 17.47
C THR A 242 33.15 30.44 17.50
N GLY A 243 32.05 29.83 17.04
CA GLY A 243 30.78 30.51 16.81
C GLY A 243 30.75 31.39 15.56
N ALA A 244 31.84 31.42 14.76
CA ALA A 244 31.90 32.23 13.55
C ALA A 244 30.86 31.74 12.52
N LYS A 245 29.96 32.64 12.11
CA LYS A 245 28.85 32.37 11.19
C LYS A 245 29.02 33.18 9.89
N THR A 246 28.94 32.53 8.74
CA THR A 246 28.96 33.18 7.41
C THR A 246 27.73 32.79 6.61
N ARG A 247 27.06 33.76 5.98
CA ARG A 247 25.98 33.50 5.01
C ARG A 247 26.56 32.92 3.71
N ILE A 248 25.89 31.93 3.15
CA ILE A 248 26.32 31.23 1.93
C ILE A 248 25.13 30.99 0.99
N LEU A 249 25.42 30.64 -0.27
CA LEU A 249 24.45 30.17 -1.28
C LEU A 249 23.33 31.18 -1.60
N GLU A 250 23.67 32.47 -1.60
CA GLU A 250 22.72 33.53 -1.95
C GLU A 250 22.30 33.40 -3.43
N GLY A 251 21.00 33.58 -3.70
CA GLY A 251 20.43 33.50 -5.04
C GLY A 251 20.20 32.09 -5.59
N MET A 252 20.64 31.04 -4.89
CA MET A 252 20.43 29.66 -5.33
C MET A 252 19.02 29.16 -4.97
N GLN A 253 18.39 28.44 -5.89
CA GLN A 253 17.07 27.86 -5.69
C GLN A 253 17.16 26.55 -4.90
N THR A 254 16.47 26.53 -3.76
CA THR A 254 16.28 25.36 -2.88
C THR A 254 17.52 24.47 -2.58
N PRO A 255 18.71 25.02 -2.23
CA PRO A 255 19.88 24.20 -1.89
C PRO A 255 19.58 23.14 -0.80
N GLY A 256 20.02 21.91 -1.03
CA GLY A 256 19.74 20.79 -0.13
C GLY A 256 20.68 19.60 -0.32
N ARG A 257 20.39 18.50 0.39
CA ARG A 257 21.19 17.25 0.34
C ARG A 257 22.68 17.47 0.63
N PHE A 258 23.01 18.37 1.55
CA PHE A 258 24.38 18.67 1.94
C PHE A 258 25.09 17.44 2.50
N ALA A 259 26.30 17.17 2.02
CA ALA A 259 27.16 16.10 2.51
C ALA A 259 28.63 16.56 2.51
N PHE A 260 29.27 16.54 3.67
CA PHE A 260 30.68 16.91 3.81
C PHE A 260 31.62 15.82 3.28
N THR A 261 32.77 16.25 2.73
CA THR A 261 33.92 15.39 2.47
C THR A 261 34.45 14.79 3.76
N ASP A 262 35.15 13.67 3.65
CA ASP A 262 35.62 12.93 4.82
C ASP A 262 36.62 13.72 5.67
N ASP A 263 37.36 14.63 5.02
CA ASP A 263 38.29 15.56 5.66
C ASP A 263 37.63 16.84 6.22
N SER A 264 36.30 16.98 6.08
CA SER A 264 35.51 18.15 6.48
C SER A 264 35.91 19.49 5.82
N LYS A 265 36.76 19.50 4.80
CA LYS A 265 37.24 20.75 4.16
C LYS A 265 36.29 21.28 3.09
N ALA A 266 35.37 20.45 2.62
CA ALA A 266 34.40 20.81 1.60
C ALA A 266 33.11 20.01 1.77
N PHE A 267 32.13 20.32 0.93
CA PHE A 267 30.88 19.58 0.86
C PHE A 267 30.27 19.64 -0.53
N TYR A 268 29.47 18.62 -0.83
CA TYR A 268 28.58 18.58 -1.99
C TYR A 268 27.16 18.91 -1.58
N PHE A 269 26.39 19.45 -2.52
CA PHE A 269 24.97 19.72 -2.35
C PHE A 269 24.25 19.75 -3.70
N VAL A 270 22.94 19.63 -3.67
CA VAL A 270 22.08 19.73 -4.87
C VAL A 270 21.28 21.02 -4.78
N SER A 271 21.21 21.76 -5.88
CA SER A 271 20.34 22.92 -6.06
C SER A 271 19.47 22.72 -7.28
N GLN A 272 18.26 23.30 -7.28
CA GLN A 272 17.37 23.20 -8.43
C GLN A 272 17.74 24.26 -9.48
N LEU A 273 17.72 23.87 -10.75
CA LEU A 273 17.75 24.78 -11.90
C LEU A 273 16.35 24.86 -12.48
N SER A 274 15.79 26.07 -12.53
CA SER A 274 14.54 26.37 -13.22
C SER A 274 14.59 27.75 -13.91
N SER A 275 13.67 27.98 -14.85
CA SER A 275 13.46 29.27 -15.53
C SER A 275 12.83 30.37 -14.66
N ASN A 276 12.28 30.03 -13.50
CA ASN A 276 11.61 30.96 -12.58
C ASN A 276 11.95 30.64 -11.10
N PRO A 277 13.24 30.73 -10.73
CA PRO A 277 13.73 30.37 -9.40
C PRO A 277 13.14 31.23 -8.27
N GLU A 278 12.65 32.42 -8.58
CA GLU A 278 11.93 33.31 -7.65
C GLU A 278 10.65 32.68 -7.10
N TRP A 279 10.01 31.78 -7.85
CA TRP A 279 8.81 31.05 -7.43
C TRP A 279 9.09 29.60 -7.02
N ASP A 280 10.36 29.24 -6.81
CA ASP A 280 10.78 27.84 -6.58
C ASP A 280 10.22 26.88 -7.65
N GLY A 281 10.09 27.34 -8.89
CA GLY A 281 9.41 26.59 -9.95
C GLY A 281 10.08 25.25 -10.30
N ALA A 282 9.31 24.38 -10.95
CA ALA A 282 9.76 23.05 -11.34
C ALA A 282 11.01 23.12 -12.25
N GLY A 283 11.90 22.13 -12.09
CA GLY A 283 13.20 22.12 -12.72
C GLY A 283 14.00 20.84 -12.44
N ILE A 284 15.27 20.84 -12.81
CA ILE A 284 16.18 19.69 -12.61
C ILE A 284 17.17 19.93 -11.46
N GLY A 285 17.63 18.85 -10.83
CA GLY A 285 18.67 18.94 -9.81
C GLY A 285 20.06 19.06 -10.43
N GLU A 286 20.84 20.05 -9.98
CA GLU A 286 22.24 20.24 -10.32
C GLU A 286 23.13 19.98 -9.11
N LEU A 287 24.29 19.38 -9.35
CA LEU A 287 25.27 19.07 -8.31
C LEU A 287 26.30 20.20 -8.19
N TYR A 288 26.57 20.60 -6.94
CA TYR A 288 27.55 21.61 -6.61
C TYR A 288 28.54 21.11 -5.55
N TYR A 289 29.74 21.65 -5.60
CA TYR A 289 30.82 21.46 -4.63
C TYR A 289 31.25 22.81 -4.07
N MET A 290 31.49 22.89 -2.77
CA MET A 290 32.00 24.12 -2.14
C MET A 290 33.02 23.80 -1.05
N THR A 291 34.13 24.52 -1.05
CA THR A 291 35.11 24.46 0.04
C THR A 291 34.67 25.36 1.18
N VAL A 292 35.01 24.95 2.41
CA VAL A 292 34.75 25.74 3.63
C VAL A 292 35.55 27.05 3.63
N ALA A 293 36.74 27.03 3.03
CA ALA A 293 37.63 28.18 2.97
C ALA A 293 37.13 29.23 1.96
N ASP A 294 36.85 28.83 0.73
CA ASP A 294 36.53 29.78 -0.36
C ASP A 294 35.07 30.20 -0.35
N LYS A 295 34.17 29.34 0.16
CA LYS A 295 32.72 29.60 0.28
C LYS A 295 32.07 29.99 -1.05
N LYS A 296 32.65 29.54 -2.16
CA LYS A 296 32.13 29.73 -3.52
C LYS A 296 31.66 28.39 -4.08
N PRO A 297 30.38 28.27 -4.47
CA PRO A 297 29.88 27.05 -5.07
C PRO A 297 30.45 26.89 -6.49
N VAL A 298 30.87 25.67 -6.82
CA VAL A 298 31.33 25.25 -8.14
C VAL A 298 30.39 24.16 -8.63
N LYS A 299 29.78 24.35 -9.80
CA LYS A 299 28.94 23.33 -10.43
C LYS A 299 29.81 22.14 -10.83
N VAL A 300 29.38 20.94 -10.48
CA VAL A 300 29.97 19.68 -10.94
C VAL A 300 29.34 19.34 -12.28
N ASP A 301 30.15 19.22 -13.33
CA ASP A 301 29.67 18.73 -14.61
C ASP A 301 29.29 17.25 -14.49
N LEU A 302 28.01 16.96 -14.74
CA LEU A 302 27.47 15.61 -14.65
C LEU A 302 27.72 14.79 -15.93
N ASP A 303 28.04 15.45 -17.07
CA ASP A 303 27.98 14.80 -18.39
C ASP A 303 26.64 14.03 -18.55
N TRP A 304 25.56 14.67 -18.09
CA TRP A 304 24.23 14.10 -17.99
C TRP A 304 23.17 15.20 -17.88
N ASP A 305 22.53 15.49 -19.00
CA ASP A 305 21.58 16.59 -19.21
C ASP A 305 20.27 16.46 -18.42
N LEU A 306 19.87 15.23 -18.06
CA LEU A 306 18.66 14.98 -17.26
C LEU A 306 18.82 15.42 -15.79
N GLY A 307 20.04 15.69 -15.33
CA GLY A 307 20.36 16.13 -13.97
C GLY A 307 20.32 15.03 -12.92
N VAL A 308 20.29 15.44 -11.65
CA VAL A 308 20.20 14.56 -10.48
C VAL A 308 18.75 14.12 -10.27
N GLY A 309 18.49 12.82 -10.40
CA GLY A 309 17.15 12.24 -10.21
C GLY A 309 16.89 11.77 -8.77
N GLY A 310 17.93 11.48 -8.00
CA GLY A 310 17.85 10.86 -6.68
C GLY A 310 18.73 11.53 -5.62
N GLY A 311 19.43 10.71 -4.83
CA GLY A 311 20.32 11.17 -3.77
C GLY A 311 21.77 11.35 -4.19
N ILE A 312 22.54 11.95 -3.30
CA ILE A 312 24.00 11.97 -3.37
C ILE A 312 24.56 11.37 -2.09
N GLU A 313 25.75 10.79 -2.17
CA GLU A 313 26.47 10.24 -1.03
C GLU A 313 27.97 10.46 -1.22
N VAL A 314 28.62 11.06 -0.23
CA VAL A 314 30.04 11.44 -0.29
C VAL A 314 30.91 10.33 0.27
N MET A 315 31.95 9.96 -0.48
CA MET A 315 32.87 8.87 -0.18
C MET A 315 34.30 9.39 -0.29
N GLY A 316 34.94 9.71 0.83
CA GLY A 316 36.20 10.44 0.80
C GLY A 316 36.01 11.86 0.25
N ASN A 317 36.60 12.12 -0.91
CA ASN A 317 36.42 13.36 -1.69
C ASN A 317 35.54 13.17 -2.93
N ASP A 318 35.16 11.93 -3.23
CA ASP A 318 34.32 11.56 -4.36
C ASP A 318 32.84 11.63 -3.97
N VAL A 319 31.95 11.62 -4.96
CA VAL A 319 30.51 11.64 -4.73
C VAL A 319 29.79 10.64 -5.63
N TRP A 320 29.02 9.77 -5.00
CA TRP A 320 28.06 8.89 -5.68
C TRP A 320 26.76 9.66 -5.89
N VAL A 321 26.22 9.61 -7.11
CA VAL A 321 25.05 10.38 -7.54
C VAL A 321 24.06 9.46 -8.23
N SER A 322 22.78 9.58 -7.84
CA SER A 322 21.66 8.95 -8.53
C SER A 322 21.12 9.91 -9.60
N LEU A 323 21.49 9.66 -10.85
CA LEU A 323 21.15 10.46 -12.03
C LEU A 323 19.74 10.12 -12.53
N ALA A 324 19.06 11.15 -13.04
CA ALA A 324 17.76 10.99 -13.66
C ALA A 324 17.83 10.12 -14.93
N ASN A 325 16.88 9.24 -15.19
CA ASN A 325 16.92 8.39 -16.39
C ASN A 325 15.52 7.99 -16.87
N ARG A 326 14.66 8.98 -17.12
CA ARG A 326 13.26 8.81 -17.56
C ARG A 326 12.42 7.93 -16.64
N ALA A 327 12.03 6.74 -17.05
CA ALA A 327 11.32 5.77 -16.19
C ALA A 327 12.24 5.03 -15.22
N THR A 328 13.54 5.32 -15.15
CA THR A 328 14.51 4.63 -14.27
C THR A 328 15.47 5.63 -13.61
N ARG A 329 16.51 5.16 -12.92
CA ARG A 329 17.63 6.00 -12.48
C ARG A 329 18.95 5.32 -12.76
N ARG A 330 20.00 6.12 -12.89
CA ARG A 330 21.36 5.66 -13.14
C ARG A 330 22.27 6.05 -11.99
N GLU A 331 22.94 5.08 -11.40
CA GLU A 331 23.93 5.35 -10.35
C GLU A 331 25.31 5.59 -10.98
N ALA A 332 25.99 6.67 -10.57
CA ALA A 332 27.32 7.05 -11.05
C ALA A 332 28.22 7.56 -9.91
N LEU A 333 29.52 7.32 -10.01
CA LEU A 333 30.55 7.87 -9.13
C LEU A 333 31.29 9.00 -9.83
N TYR A 334 31.41 10.15 -9.17
CA TYR A 334 32.21 11.28 -9.63
C TYR A 334 33.48 11.35 -8.82
N VAL A 335 34.58 10.95 -9.45
CA VAL A 335 35.91 10.93 -8.84
C VAL A 335 36.53 12.32 -8.94
N LYS A 336 36.90 12.91 -7.80
CA LYS A 336 37.47 14.27 -7.79
C LYS A 336 38.95 14.24 -8.21
N ASN A 337 39.31 15.01 -9.23
CA ASN A 337 40.67 15.12 -9.77
C ASN A 337 41.08 16.59 -9.81
N GLY A 338 41.74 17.06 -8.73
CA GLY A 338 42.06 18.48 -8.56
C GLY A 338 40.79 19.33 -8.52
N ASN A 339 40.65 20.23 -9.49
CA ASN A 339 39.48 21.11 -9.60
C ASN A 339 38.34 20.54 -10.46
N GLY A 340 38.53 19.35 -11.07
CA GLY A 340 37.52 18.70 -11.91
C GLY A 340 37.01 17.37 -11.33
N TRP A 341 36.08 16.76 -12.07
CA TRP A 341 35.52 15.45 -11.74
C TRP A 341 35.53 14.54 -12.96
N THR A 342 35.76 13.25 -12.73
CA THR A 342 35.62 12.22 -13.76
C THR A 342 34.46 11.32 -13.37
N ARG A 343 33.42 11.30 -14.22
CA ARG A 343 32.29 10.37 -14.07
C ARG A 343 32.74 8.94 -14.37
N LYS A 344 32.29 8.01 -13.53
CA LYS A 344 32.36 6.57 -13.74
C LYS A 344 31.00 5.96 -13.45
N ASP A 345 30.43 5.25 -14.41
CA ASP A 345 29.22 4.47 -14.15
C ASP A 345 29.52 3.36 -13.14
N ILE A 346 28.57 3.12 -12.23
CA ILE A 346 28.68 2.01 -11.28
C ILE A 346 28.42 0.71 -12.02
N ASP A 347 29.34 -0.25 -11.91
CA ASP A 347 29.17 -1.58 -12.49
C ASP A 347 28.18 -2.40 -11.65
N LEU A 348 26.93 -2.41 -12.11
CA LEU A 348 25.81 -3.13 -11.50
C LEU A 348 25.28 -4.26 -12.41
N GLY A 349 25.97 -4.55 -13.53
CA GLY A 349 25.50 -5.49 -14.55
C GLY A 349 24.05 -5.24 -14.96
N GLU A 350 23.23 -6.29 -14.95
CA GLU A 350 21.80 -6.25 -15.29
C GLU A 350 20.94 -5.42 -14.30
N MET A 351 21.47 -5.05 -13.12
CA MET A 351 20.72 -4.28 -12.11
C MET A 351 20.81 -2.77 -12.30
N LYS A 352 21.62 -2.32 -13.27
CA LYS A 352 22.10 -0.95 -13.39
C LYS A 352 21.01 0.15 -13.33
N ASP A 353 19.81 -0.09 -13.86
CA ASP A 353 18.70 0.89 -13.93
C ASP A 353 17.68 0.77 -12.78
N HIS A 354 17.88 -0.21 -11.90
CA HIS A 354 16.87 -0.68 -10.95
C HIS A 354 17.40 -0.73 -9.52
N VAL A 355 18.49 0.00 -9.26
CA VAL A 355 19.19 0.07 -7.97
C VAL A 355 19.19 1.50 -7.46
N SER A 356 19.04 1.64 -6.15
CA SER A 356 19.38 2.87 -5.43
C SER A 356 20.31 2.57 -4.26
N LEU A 357 21.30 3.43 -4.04
CA LEU A 357 22.14 3.38 -2.84
C LEU A 357 21.31 3.71 -1.58
N VAL A 358 21.43 2.87 -0.54
CA VAL A 358 20.68 2.98 0.71
C VAL A 358 21.57 3.43 1.86
N ALA A 359 22.78 2.89 1.96
CA ALA A 359 23.76 3.24 3.00
C ALA A 359 25.18 2.89 2.57
N THR A 360 26.16 3.55 3.18
CA THR A 360 27.59 3.30 3.00
C THR A 360 28.23 2.97 4.34
N SER A 361 29.18 2.03 4.31
CA SER A 361 30.05 1.78 5.45
C SER A 361 31.11 2.87 5.51
N LYS A 362 31.37 3.40 6.71
CA LYS A 362 32.45 4.35 6.96
C LYS A 362 33.76 3.67 7.33
N LYS A 363 33.72 2.37 7.61
CA LYS A 363 34.87 1.58 8.08
C LYS A 363 35.62 0.91 6.92
N ASP A 364 34.88 0.52 5.90
CA ASP A 364 35.34 -0.22 4.73
C ASP A 364 34.49 0.12 3.52
N ASP A 365 34.87 -0.36 2.33
CA ASP A 365 34.20 -0.04 1.08
C ASP A 365 32.94 -0.91 0.84
N ARG A 366 32.06 -1.06 1.84
CA ARG A 366 30.78 -1.78 1.67
C ARG A 366 29.60 -0.84 1.54
N VAL A 367 28.58 -1.27 0.79
CA VAL A 367 27.36 -0.51 0.54
C VAL A 367 26.11 -1.38 0.73
N ILE A 368 24.99 -0.73 1.06
CA ILE A 368 23.66 -1.33 0.99
C ILE A 368 22.94 -0.76 -0.23
N LEU A 369 22.49 -1.66 -1.10
CA LEU A 369 21.74 -1.34 -2.32
C LEU A 369 20.29 -1.82 -2.18
N ASN A 370 19.33 -1.08 -2.73
CA ASN A 370 17.97 -1.55 -2.90
C ASN A 370 17.73 -1.84 -4.38
N TYR A 371 17.48 -3.11 -4.73
CA TYR A 371 17.17 -3.57 -6.08
C TYR A 371 15.69 -3.95 -6.21
N SER A 372 14.98 -3.32 -7.15
CA SER A 372 13.59 -3.69 -7.51
C SER A 372 13.19 -3.16 -8.87
N THR A 373 12.18 -3.78 -9.46
CA THR A 373 11.47 -3.26 -10.65
C THR A 373 9.99 -3.12 -10.29
N ALA A 374 9.17 -2.53 -11.16
CA ALA A 374 7.72 -2.51 -11.03
C ALA A 374 7.13 -3.93 -10.84
N GLY A 375 7.80 -4.95 -11.40
CA GLY A 375 7.42 -6.36 -11.32
C GLY A 375 8.28 -7.23 -10.40
N LYS A 376 9.19 -6.65 -9.60
CA LYS A 376 10.05 -7.40 -8.66
C LYS A 376 10.06 -6.74 -7.29
N LEU A 377 9.72 -7.51 -6.26
CA LEU A 377 9.76 -7.06 -4.86
C LEU A 377 11.16 -6.51 -4.47
N PRO A 378 11.25 -5.51 -3.57
CA PRO A 378 12.50 -4.96 -3.08
C PRO A 378 13.41 -5.99 -2.44
N LYS A 379 14.68 -5.96 -2.85
CA LYS A 379 15.79 -6.68 -2.20
C LYS A 379 16.83 -5.69 -1.72
N TYR A 380 17.19 -5.81 -0.45
CA TYR A 380 18.26 -5.04 0.16
C TYR A 380 19.53 -5.88 0.13
N LEU A 381 20.57 -5.41 -0.56
CA LEU A 381 21.79 -6.15 -0.85
C LEU A 381 22.99 -5.47 -0.17
N LEU A 382 23.74 -6.21 0.63
CA LEU A 382 25.10 -5.84 1.03
C LEU A 382 26.04 -6.20 -0.12
N ALA A 383 26.88 -5.26 -0.54
CA ALA A 383 27.87 -5.50 -1.58
C ALA A 383 29.21 -4.84 -1.25
N ASP A 384 30.29 -5.43 -1.76
CA ASP A 384 31.63 -4.85 -1.71
C ASP A 384 31.79 -3.90 -2.89
N ARG A 385 32.38 -2.73 -2.64
CA ARG A 385 32.66 -1.70 -3.64
C ARG A 385 34.16 -1.53 -3.77
N LYS A 386 34.65 -1.31 -4.98
CA LYS A 386 36.02 -0.84 -5.23
C LYS A 386 36.01 0.20 -6.35
N GLY A 387 36.09 1.47 -5.98
CA GLY A 387 35.80 2.56 -6.91
C GLY A 387 34.35 2.47 -7.41
N SER A 388 34.17 2.28 -8.72
CA SER A 388 32.85 2.07 -9.35
C SER A 388 32.44 0.61 -9.48
N ALA A 389 33.33 -0.36 -9.20
CA ALA A 389 33.01 -1.78 -9.29
C ALA A 389 32.22 -2.25 -8.07
N ILE A 390 31.17 -3.04 -8.29
CA ILE A 390 30.39 -3.70 -7.24
C ILE A 390 30.56 -5.22 -7.35
N SER A 391 30.75 -5.88 -6.22
CA SER A 391 30.94 -7.33 -6.16
C SER A 391 30.27 -7.96 -4.93
N ASN A 392 30.10 -9.28 -4.97
CA ASN A 392 29.56 -10.09 -3.88
C ASN A 392 28.21 -9.64 -3.29
N PRO A 393 27.20 -9.25 -4.11
CA PRO A 393 25.90 -8.83 -3.58
C PRO A 393 25.23 -9.97 -2.80
N LYS A 394 24.86 -9.71 -1.54
CA LYS A 394 24.19 -10.65 -0.64
C LYS A 394 22.96 -10.01 -0.03
N GLU A 395 21.83 -10.71 -0.06
CA GLU A 395 20.58 -10.21 0.51
C GLU A 395 20.69 -10.07 2.04
N VAL A 396 20.44 -8.86 2.54
CA VAL A 396 20.57 -8.50 3.96
C VAL A 396 19.52 -9.24 4.79
N VAL A 397 18.26 -9.15 4.35
CA VAL A 397 17.09 -9.72 5.03
C VAL A 397 15.96 -9.95 4.03
N LYS A 398 15.28 -11.10 4.15
CA LYS A 398 14.08 -11.42 3.34
C LYS A 398 12.84 -10.76 3.94
N LEU A 399 12.42 -9.65 3.35
CA LEU A 399 11.15 -8.97 3.65
C LEU A 399 10.02 -9.48 2.74
N ASN A 400 8.77 -9.15 3.08
CA ASN A 400 7.60 -9.41 2.22
C ASN A 400 7.39 -10.89 1.86
N LYS A 401 7.76 -11.82 2.75
CA LYS A 401 7.68 -13.28 2.50
C LYS A 401 6.28 -13.78 2.11
N LYS A 402 5.23 -13.08 2.56
CA LYS A 402 3.83 -13.37 2.17
C LYS A 402 3.54 -12.94 0.72
N LEU A 403 4.00 -11.74 0.35
CA LEU A 403 3.79 -11.19 -1.00
C LEU A 403 4.62 -11.95 -2.04
N ALA A 404 5.80 -12.45 -1.67
CA ALA A 404 6.63 -13.29 -2.54
C ALA A 404 5.94 -14.61 -2.98
N LYS A 405 4.85 -15.01 -2.33
CA LYS A 405 4.04 -16.19 -2.70
C LYS A 405 2.84 -15.84 -3.59
N LYS A 406 2.59 -14.55 -3.83
CA LYS A 406 1.52 -14.07 -4.69
C LYS A 406 2.02 -13.98 -6.13
N LYS A 407 1.08 -14.01 -7.06
CA LYS A 407 1.37 -13.72 -8.46
C LYS A 407 1.70 -12.23 -8.57
N ILE A 408 2.93 -11.90 -8.93
CA ILE A 408 3.29 -10.52 -9.23
C ILE A 408 3.00 -10.28 -10.70
N THR A 409 2.22 -9.24 -10.96
CA THR A 409 1.84 -8.80 -12.29
C THR A 409 3.07 -8.47 -13.13
N ARG A 410 3.08 -8.95 -14.39
CA ARG A 410 4.07 -8.53 -15.39
C ARG A 410 3.96 -7.02 -15.62
N SER A 411 5.09 -6.35 -15.64
CA SER A 411 5.19 -4.94 -16.02
C SER A 411 6.35 -4.73 -16.96
N GLU A 412 6.30 -3.63 -17.70
CA GLU A 412 7.39 -3.16 -18.54
C GLU A 412 7.39 -1.63 -18.63
N VAL A 413 8.56 -1.06 -18.92
CA VAL A 413 8.67 0.32 -19.36
C VAL A 413 8.22 0.38 -20.81
N VAL A 414 7.27 1.27 -21.10
CA VAL A 414 6.79 1.55 -22.45
C VAL A 414 7.11 2.98 -22.83
N GLU A 415 7.27 3.23 -24.12
CA GLU A 415 7.56 4.55 -24.64
C GLU A 415 6.69 4.84 -25.87
N TRP A 416 6.26 6.09 -26.02
CA TRP A 416 5.46 6.54 -27.16
C TRP A 416 5.75 8.01 -27.47
N LYS A 417 5.26 8.46 -28.63
CA LYS A 417 5.39 9.85 -29.07
C LYS A 417 4.29 10.70 -28.45
N GLY A 418 4.68 11.68 -27.65
CA GLY A 418 3.79 12.64 -27.00
C GLY A 418 3.73 13.97 -27.73
N TRP A 419 3.50 15.03 -26.95
CA TRP A 419 3.50 16.41 -27.39
C TRP A 419 4.76 16.76 -28.18
N LYS A 420 4.57 17.42 -29.33
CA LYS A 420 5.64 17.77 -30.29
C LYS A 420 6.49 16.59 -30.78
N GLY A 421 6.00 15.36 -30.66
CA GLY A 421 6.75 14.15 -31.05
C GLY A 421 7.93 13.82 -30.13
N GLU A 422 7.98 14.41 -28.93
CA GLU A 422 8.94 14.03 -27.91
C GLU A 422 8.61 12.65 -27.34
N MET A 423 9.62 11.97 -26.81
CA MET A 423 9.43 10.63 -26.23
C MET A 423 8.90 10.73 -24.81
N VAL A 424 7.72 10.14 -24.60
CA VAL A 424 7.10 9.96 -23.30
C VAL A 424 7.37 8.54 -22.82
N THR A 425 7.62 8.37 -21.52
CA THR A 425 7.77 7.04 -20.91
C THR A 425 6.62 6.73 -19.96
N GLY A 426 6.37 5.45 -19.72
CA GLY A 426 5.42 5.02 -18.70
C GLY A 426 5.68 3.60 -18.22
N ILE A 427 5.04 3.23 -17.13
CA ILE A 427 5.05 1.86 -16.62
C ILE A 427 3.71 1.20 -16.97
N LEU A 428 3.75 0.14 -17.78
CA LEU A 428 2.59 -0.64 -18.15
C LEU A 428 2.55 -1.94 -17.34
N TYR A 429 1.46 -2.17 -16.61
CA TYR A 429 1.17 -3.43 -15.95
C TYR A 429 0.12 -4.20 -16.74
N TYR A 430 0.32 -5.49 -16.88
CA TYR A 430 -0.52 -6.37 -17.69
C TYR A 430 -1.66 -6.99 -16.86
N PRO A 431 -2.83 -7.27 -17.46
CA PRO A 431 -3.82 -8.16 -16.85
C PRO A 431 -3.16 -9.49 -16.44
N GLU A 432 -3.52 -10.03 -15.27
CA GLU A 432 -2.92 -11.29 -14.82
C GLU A 432 -3.24 -12.47 -15.77
N ASP A 433 -4.37 -12.42 -16.46
CA ASP A 433 -4.83 -13.40 -17.44
C ASP A 433 -4.62 -12.94 -18.89
N TYR A 434 -3.62 -12.07 -19.12
CA TYR A 434 -3.31 -11.55 -20.45
C TYR A 434 -3.04 -12.67 -21.47
N GLN A 435 -3.67 -12.52 -22.63
CA GLN A 435 -3.49 -13.35 -23.81
C GLN A 435 -3.20 -12.42 -24.98
N GLU A 436 -2.13 -12.73 -25.72
CA GLU A 436 -1.78 -11.99 -26.92
C GLU A 436 -2.92 -12.05 -27.95
N GLY A 437 -3.14 -10.94 -28.67
CA GLY A 437 -4.24 -10.79 -29.62
C GLY A 437 -5.62 -10.53 -29.00
N ARG A 438 -5.73 -10.50 -27.67
CA ARG A 438 -6.96 -10.10 -26.96
C ARG A 438 -6.80 -8.71 -26.34
N SER A 439 -7.82 -7.88 -26.49
CA SER A 439 -7.88 -6.57 -25.84
C SER A 439 -8.51 -6.66 -24.44
N TYR A 440 -8.12 -5.75 -23.56
CA TYR A 440 -8.56 -5.69 -22.16
C TYR A 440 -8.93 -4.25 -21.77
N PRO A 441 -9.69 -4.03 -20.68
CA PRO A 441 -9.86 -2.70 -20.10
C PRO A 441 -8.52 -2.05 -19.71
N LEU A 442 -8.48 -0.72 -19.69
CA LEU A 442 -7.33 0.07 -19.23
C LEU A 442 -7.72 0.90 -18.00
N MET A 443 -6.84 0.92 -17.00
CA MET A 443 -6.89 1.88 -15.90
C MET A 443 -5.66 2.79 -15.95
N LEU A 444 -5.84 4.08 -16.18
CA LEU A 444 -4.77 5.05 -15.98
C LEU A 444 -4.55 5.26 -14.49
N SER A 445 -3.30 5.19 -14.02
CA SER A 445 -2.92 5.56 -12.67
C SER A 445 -1.87 6.67 -12.75
N ILE A 446 -2.34 7.91 -12.68
CA ILE A 446 -1.55 9.11 -12.93
C ILE A 446 -0.90 9.60 -11.63
N HIS A 447 0.40 9.85 -11.65
CA HIS A 447 1.12 10.35 -10.48
C HIS A 447 0.82 11.83 -10.19
N GLY A 448 0.93 12.20 -8.90
CA GLY A 448 0.93 13.60 -8.45
C GLY A 448 2.20 14.34 -8.87
N GLY A 449 2.31 15.62 -8.54
CA GLY A 449 3.41 16.46 -9.00
C GLY A 449 2.97 17.91 -9.16
N PRO A 450 3.14 18.53 -10.35
CA PRO A 450 3.35 17.86 -11.64
C PRO A 450 4.78 17.33 -11.83
N SER A 451 5.77 17.91 -11.14
CA SER A 451 7.19 17.54 -11.24
C SER A 451 7.60 16.28 -10.44
N SER A 452 6.83 15.20 -10.55
CA SER A 452 7.18 13.85 -10.07
C SER A 452 7.49 12.91 -11.24
N ALA A 453 7.76 11.64 -10.96
CA ALA A 453 7.91 10.60 -11.98
C ALA A 453 7.61 9.22 -11.39
N ASP A 454 6.91 8.40 -12.16
CA ASP A 454 6.82 6.96 -11.93
C ASP A 454 8.04 6.26 -12.52
N LEU A 455 8.65 5.39 -11.71
CA LEU A 455 9.86 4.66 -12.05
C LEU A 455 9.57 3.17 -12.14
N ASP A 456 10.34 2.44 -12.94
CA ASP A 456 10.39 0.98 -12.97
C ASP A 456 11.06 0.44 -11.70
N ARG A 457 10.30 0.55 -10.62
CA ARG A 457 10.65 0.24 -9.25
C ARG A 457 9.38 -0.17 -8.52
N TRP A 458 9.51 -1.09 -7.56
CA TRP A 458 8.36 -1.53 -6.78
C TRP A 458 7.68 -0.33 -6.08
N SER A 459 6.40 -0.09 -6.39
CA SER A 459 5.65 1.06 -5.88
C SER A 459 4.18 0.73 -5.74
N GLU A 460 3.83 0.10 -4.61
CA GLU A 460 2.46 -0.23 -4.22
C GLU A 460 2.10 0.60 -2.98
N ARG A 461 1.01 1.37 -3.04
CA ARG A 461 0.55 2.22 -1.92
C ARG A 461 -0.97 2.43 -1.96
N TRP A 462 -1.54 2.95 -0.88
CA TRP A 462 -2.99 3.17 -0.80
C TRP A 462 -3.55 4.12 -1.88
N SER A 463 -2.70 4.97 -2.47
CA SER A 463 -3.07 5.91 -3.54
C SER A 463 -2.84 5.39 -4.96
N THR A 464 -2.05 4.33 -5.15
CA THR A 464 -1.83 3.66 -6.46
C THR A 464 -1.44 2.20 -6.20
N TYR A 465 -2.22 1.28 -6.77
CA TYR A 465 -2.13 -0.14 -6.44
C TYR A 465 -2.26 -1.06 -7.67
N PRO A 466 -1.32 -0.98 -8.63
CA PRO A 466 -1.43 -1.68 -9.91
C PRO A 466 -1.68 -3.19 -9.80
N GLN A 467 -1.13 -3.89 -8.81
CA GLN A 467 -1.42 -5.33 -8.61
C GLN A 467 -2.92 -5.63 -8.48
N LEU A 468 -3.65 -4.84 -7.70
CA LEU A 468 -5.09 -5.06 -7.46
C LEU A 468 -5.95 -4.74 -8.69
N LEU A 469 -5.50 -3.81 -9.53
CA LEU A 469 -6.19 -3.43 -10.77
C LEU A 469 -5.91 -4.47 -11.87
N ALA A 470 -4.65 -4.86 -12.05
CA ALA A 470 -4.25 -5.90 -12.98
C ALA A 470 -4.93 -7.25 -12.70
N GLN A 471 -5.07 -7.63 -11.42
CA GLN A 471 -5.80 -8.82 -11.00
C GLN A 471 -7.29 -8.80 -11.41
N ARG A 472 -7.88 -7.62 -11.63
CA ARG A 472 -9.27 -7.50 -12.11
C ARG A 472 -9.41 -7.69 -13.62
N GLY A 473 -8.30 -7.87 -14.33
CA GLY A 473 -8.27 -8.08 -15.77
C GLY A 473 -8.12 -6.79 -16.57
N SER A 474 -7.44 -5.76 -16.03
CA SER A 474 -7.13 -4.54 -16.79
C SER A 474 -5.63 -4.34 -16.97
N PHE A 475 -5.25 -3.69 -18.07
CA PHE A 475 -3.97 -2.99 -18.12
C PHE A 475 -3.97 -1.84 -17.10
N VAL A 476 -2.80 -1.51 -16.57
CA VAL A 476 -2.59 -0.29 -15.79
C VAL A 476 -1.45 0.50 -16.41
N LEU A 477 -1.74 1.70 -16.92
CA LEU A 477 -0.71 2.60 -17.45
C LEU A 477 -0.43 3.71 -16.45
N LYS A 478 0.85 3.91 -16.15
CA LYS A 478 1.37 4.99 -15.32
C LYS A 478 2.23 5.91 -16.19
N PRO A 479 1.66 6.96 -16.81
CA PRO A 479 2.38 7.81 -17.76
C PRO A 479 3.23 8.86 -17.04
N ASN A 480 4.46 9.08 -17.52
CA ASN A 480 5.29 10.22 -17.18
C ASN A 480 5.09 11.33 -18.21
N TYR A 481 3.99 12.07 -18.08
CA TYR A 481 3.60 13.16 -18.95
C TYR A 481 4.62 14.33 -18.92
N HIS A 482 4.68 15.14 -19.97
CA HIS A 482 5.37 16.42 -20.02
C HIS A 482 5.07 17.23 -18.75
N GLY A 483 6.11 17.72 -18.08
CA GLY A 483 5.99 18.25 -16.72
C GLY A 483 6.49 17.29 -15.64
N SER A 484 6.59 15.99 -15.93
CA SER A 484 7.27 15.02 -15.07
C SER A 484 8.76 15.33 -14.97
N ASN A 485 9.34 15.08 -13.81
CA ASN A 485 10.79 15.16 -13.62
C ASN A 485 11.47 13.96 -14.33
N ASN A 486 12.80 13.88 -14.21
CA ASN A 486 13.61 12.75 -14.68
C ASN A 486 13.80 12.68 -16.21
N HIS A 487 13.24 13.63 -16.98
CA HIS A 487 13.27 13.72 -18.44
C HIS A 487 14.03 14.96 -18.97
N GLY A 488 14.67 15.73 -18.08
CA GLY A 488 15.42 16.94 -18.43
C GLY A 488 14.61 18.23 -18.26
N LEU A 489 15.30 19.36 -18.36
CA LEU A 489 14.75 20.68 -18.03
C LEU A 489 13.59 21.07 -18.97
N ALA A 490 13.77 20.92 -20.29
CA ALA A 490 12.74 21.28 -21.26
C ALA A 490 11.44 20.50 -21.02
N PHE A 491 11.56 19.20 -20.71
CA PHE A 491 10.40 18.34 -20.48
C PHE A 491 9.66 18.70 -19.18
N VAL A 492 10.37 18.90 -18.06
CA VAL A 492 9.73 19.24 -16.77
C VAL A 492 9.12 20.65 -16.77
N GLU A 493 9.65 21.57 -17.58
CA GLU A 493 9.14 22.95 -17.68
C GLU A 493 8.10 23.16 -18.78
N SER A 494 7.89 22.18 -19.66
CA SER A 494 6.99 22.28 -20.82
C SER A 494 5.55 22.72 -20.49
N ILE A 495 5.08 22.43 -19.29
CA ILE A 495 3.73 22.74 -18.81
C ILE A 495 3.62 24.12 -18.14
N LYS A 496 4.74 24.83 -17.95
CA LYS A 496 4.69 26.24 -17.52
C LYS A 496 3.96 27.03 -18.61
N GLU A 497 2.92 27.75 -18.20
CA GLU A 497 2.00 28.49 -19.05
C GLU A 497 1.17 27.67 -20.04
N ASN A 498 1.50 26.39 -20.23
CA ASN A 498 0.80 25.45 -21.12
C ASN A 498 0.06 24.35 -20.35
N TYR A 499 -0.21 24.54 -19.05
CA TYR A 499 -0.81 23.51 -18.19
C TYR A 499 -2.01 22.84 -18.84
N TYR A 500 -2.08 21.50 -18.76
CA TYR A 500 -2.99 20.58 -19.46
C TYR A 500 -2.70 20.32 -20.94
N ASP A 501 -2.02 21.19 -21.68
CA ASP A 501 -1.93 21.01 -23.13
C ASP A 501 -0.95 19.89 -23.49
N PRO A 502 0.32 19.89 -23.03
CA PRO A 502 1.23 18.77 -23.22
C PRO A 502 0.75 17.48 -22.53
N GLU A 503 0.25 17.57 -21.29
CA GLU A 503 -0.10 16.39 -20.50
C GLU A 503 -1.25 15.60 -21.11
N MET A 504 -2.28 16.29 -21.61
CA MET A 504 -3.44 15.64 -22.21
C MET A 504 -3.06 14.96 -23.52
N GLU A 505 -2.22 15.59 -24.36
CA GLU A 505 -1.74 14.98 -25.61
C GLU A 505 -0.90 13.73 -25.33
N ASP A 506 0.03 13.79 -24.38
CA ASP A 506 0.84 12.65 -23.98
C ASP A 506 0.00 11.46 -23.53
N ILE A 507 -0.95 11.71 -22.63
CA ILE A 507 -1.78 10.65 -22.06
C ILE A 507 -2.66 10.04 -23.16
N MET A 508 -3.27 10.87 -24.02
CA MET A 508 -4.12 10.38 -25.11
C MET A 508 -3.34 9.60 -26.16
N ASN A 509 -2.15 10.05 -26.54
CA ASN A 509 -1.30 9.32 -27.48
C ASN A 509 -0.90 7.95 -26.89
N GLY A 510 -0.64 7.87 -25.59
CA GLY A 510 -0.35 6.60 -24.92
C GLY A 510 -1.54 5.64 -24.92
N ILE A 511 -2.76 6.15 -24.73
CA ILE A 511 -3.98 5.33 -24.82
C ILE A 511 -4.23 4.86 -26.26
N ASN A 512 -4.12 5.77 -27.23
CA ASN A 512 -4.33 5.47 -28.64
C ASN A 512 -3.32 4.42 -29.14
N TRP A 513 -2.05 4.55 -28.76
CA TRP A 513 -1.03 3.55 -29.03
C TRP A 513 -1.43 2.17 -28.50
N LEU A 514 -1.91 2.05 -27.25
CA LEU A 514 -2.37 0.78 -26.70
C LEU A 514 -3.61 0.20 -27.42
N ILE A 515 -4.48 1.05 -27.94
CA ILE A 515 -5.65 0.66 -28.72
C ILE A 515 -5.21 0.14 -30.10
N GLU A 516 -4.31 0.85 -30.77
CA GLU A 516 -3.75 0.49 -32.08
C GLU A 516 -2.98 -0.83 -32.03
N GLU A 517 -2.24 -1.08 -30.95
CA GLU A 517 -1.57 -2.35 -30.66
C GLU A 517 -2.55 -3.51 -30.33
N GLY A 518 -3.87 -3.25 -30.34
CA GLY A 518 -4.90 -4.23 -30.02
C GLY A 518 -4.93 -4.68 -28.56
N LYS A 519 -4.20 -3.99 -27.67
CA LYS A 519 -4.10 -4.34 -26.24
C LYS A 519 -5.29 -3.84 -25.42
N VAL A 520 -5.84 -2.68 -25.78
CA VAL A 520 -6.89 -2.01 -25.00
C VAL A 520 -8.19 -1.86 -25.80
N HIS A 521 -9.32 -2.12 -25.13
CA HIS A 521 -10.64 -1.77 -25.67
C HIS A 521 -10.92 -0.28 -25.49
N LYS A 522 -11.13 0.45 -26.59
CA LYS A 522 -11.44 1.90 -26.58
C LYS A 522 -12.63 2.28 -25.70
N ASP A 523 -13.61 1.38 -25.56
CA ASP A 523 -14.84 1.59 -24.78
C ASP A 523 -14.70 1.11 -23.32
N SER A 524 -13.49 0.84 -22.84
CA SER A 524 -13.24 0.33 -21.49
C SER A 524 -12.00 0.96 -20.85
N VAL A 525 -11.98 2.30 -20.82
CA VAL A 525 -10.91 3.07 -20.19
C VAL A 525 -11.42 3.72 -18.90
N GLY A 526 -10.66 3.59 -17.82
CA GLY A 526 -10.86 4.29 -16.55
C GLY A 526 -9.63 5.12 -16.19
N THR A 527 -9.81 6.13 -15.33
CA THR A 527 -8.72 7.01 -14.90
C THR A 527 -8.75 7.29 -13.40
N MET A 528 -7.59 7.33 -12.77
CA MET A 528 -7.41 7.65 -11.36
C MET A 528 -6.10 8.39 -11.12
N GLY A 529 -6.06 9.15 -10.03
CA GLY A 529 -4.85 9.81 -9.59
C GLY A 529 -5.02 10.48 -8.22
N TRP A 530 -3.90 10.93 -7.66
CA TRP A 530 -3.86 11.69 -6.42
C TRP A 530 -3.04 12.97 -6.61
N SER A 531 -3.42 14.10 -6.00
CA SER A 531 -2.76 15.39 -6.23
C SER A 531 -2.85 15.80 -7.70
N ASN A 532 -1.76 16.21 -8.35
CA ASN A 532 -1.79 16.53 -9.78
C ASN A 532 -2.39 15.41 -10.66
N GLY A 533 -2.21 14.14 -10.29
CA GLY A 533 -2.83 13.04 -11.02
C GLY A 533 -4.37 13.11 -10.98
N ALA A 534 -4.95 13.64 -9.90
CA ALA A 534 -6.39 13.90 -9.79
C ALA A 534 -6.81 15.14 -10.61
N ILE A 535 -5.98 16.18 -10.66
CA ILE A 535 -6.19 17.37 -11.52
C ILE A 535 -6.27 16.95 -13.00
N LEU A 536 -5.31 16.13 -13.45
CA LEU A 536 -5.30 15.56 -14.79
C LEU A 536 -6.45 14.55 -15.00
N THR A 537 -6.78 13.73 -14.00
CA THR A 537 -7.96 12.84 -14.03
C THR A 537 -9.24 13.64 -14.31
N THR A 538 -9.43 14.78 -13.62
CA THR A 538 -10.58 15.65 -13.82
C THR A 538 -10.58 16.24 -15.23
N MET A 539 -9.47 16.84 -15.67
CA MET A 539 -9.40 17.47 -16.99
C MET A 539 -9.60 16.48 -18.15
N LEU A 540 -9.14 15.24 -18.01
CA LEU A 540 -9.42 14.16 -18.97
C LEU A 540 -10.92 13.93 -19.15
N THR A 541 -11.71 13.97 -18.06
CA THR A 541 -13.17 13.80 -18.14
C THR A 541 -13.88 15.01 -18.73
N VAL A 542 -13.29 16.21 -18.64
CA VAL A 542 -13.81 17.44 -19.25
C VAL A 542 -13.55 17.44 -20.76
N ARG A 543 -12.31 17.14 -21.17
CA ARG A 543 -11.89 17.17 -22.59
C ARG A 543 -12.38 15.96 -23.40
N TYR A 544 -12.54 14.80 -22.75
CA TYR A 544 -12.92 13.54 -23.40
C TYR A 544 -14.10 12.86 -22.68
N PRO A 545 -15.28 13.51 -22.61
CA PRO A 545 -16.40 13.08 -21.75
C PRO A 545 -16.96 11.69 -22.08
N GLU A 546 -16.79 11.22 -23.32
CA GLU A 546 -17.29 9.91 -23.77
C GLU A 546 -16.29 8.77 -23.60
N MET A 547 -15.00 9.08 -23.39
CA MET A 547 -13.93 8.10 -23.37
C MET A 547 -13.90 7.28 -22.08
N PHE A 548 -14.03 7.95 -20.94
CA PHE A 548 -13.81 7.33 -19.64
C PHE A 548 -15.11 6.74 -19.05
N LYS A 549 -15.06 5.45 -18.68
CA LYS A 549 -16.16 4.75 -18.01
C LYS A 549 -16.18 4.97 -16.50
N VAL A 550 -15.04 5.36 -15.92
CA VAL A 550 -14.91 5.65 -14.49
C VAL A 550 -13.78 6.65 -14.24
N ALA A 551 -13.99 7.57 -13.30
CA ALA A 551 -12.97 8.51 -12.82
C ALA A 551 -12.85 8.43 -11.28
N CYS A 552 -11.61 8.41 -10.78
CA CYS A 552 -11.32 8.37 -9.34
C CYS A 552 -10.26 9.43 -8.93
N PRO A 553 -10.62 10.73 -8.96
CA PRO A 553 -9.74 11.81 -8.53
C PRO A 553 -9.67 11.93 -6.99
N GLY A 554 -8.47 11.94 -6.42
CA GLY A 554 -8.24 12.22 -5.00
C GLY A 554 -7.34 13.43 -4.75
N ALA A 555 -7.77 14.35 -3.89
CA ALA A 555 -7.05 15.58 -3.55
C ALA A 555 -6.59 16.34 -4.80
N GLY A 556 -7.53 16.70 -5.70
CA GLY A 556 -7.24 17.43 -6.93
C GLY A 556 -8.08 18.70 -7.05
N ASP A 557 -7.47 19.73 -7.60
CA ASP A 557 -8.03 21.05 -7.85
C ASP A 557 -9.00 21.07 -9.03
N VAL A 558 -10.03 21.90 -8.90
CA VAL A 558 -10.96 22.25 -9.98
C VAL A 558 -11.06 23.76 -10.21
N ASN A 559 -10.56 24.56 -9.27
CA ASN A 559 -10.64 26.02 -9.31
C ASN A 559 -9.31 26.64 -8.89
N TRP A 560 -8.52 27.06 -9.87
CA TRP A 560 -7.22 27.71 -9.65
C TRP A 560 -7.35 29.07 -8.99
N THR A 561 -8.48 29.77 -9.17
CA THR A 561 -8.68 31.09 -8.53
C THR A 561 -8.71 30.94 -7.00
N SER A 562 -9.39 29.92 -6.49
CA SER A 562 -9.38 29.62 -5.06
C SER A 562 -8.10 28.91 -4.62
N ASP A 563 -7.47 28.10 -5.49
CA ASP A 563 -6.21 27.42 -5.17
C ASP A 563 -5.10 28.41 -4.77
N TYR A 564 -4.89 29.47 -5.55
CA TYR A 564 -3.90 30.52 -5.29
C TYR A 564 -3.88 30.99 -3.83
N GLY A 565 -5.06 31.23 -3.26
CA GLY A 565 -5.22 31.76 -1.91
C GLY A 565 -5.42 30.72 -0.81
N THR A 566 -5.68 29.46 -1.14
CA THR A 566 -6.04 28.44 -0.14
C THR A 566 -5.06 27.28 -0.06
N CYS A 567 -4.32 27.00 -1.13
CA CYS A 567 -3.21 26.06 -1.16
C CYS A 567 -2.02 26.62 -0.40
N GLY A 568 -1.42 25.79 0.46
CA GLY A 568 -0.25 26.13 1.28
C GLY A 568 1.03 26.34 0.47
N PHE A 569 0.96 26.28 -0.86
CA PHE A 569 2.01 26.69 -1.80
C PHE A 569 1.47 27.34 -3.09
N GLY A 570 0.20 27.76 -3.11
CA GLY A 570 -0.51 28.28 -4.30
C GLY A 570 0.18 29.50 -4.91
N VAL A 571 0.64 30.46 -4.11
CA VAL A 571 1.35 31.67 -4.60
C VAL A 571 2.59 31.33 -5.43
N SER A 572 3.39 30.35 -5.00
CA SER A 572 4.58 29.93 -5.74
C SER A 572 4.21 29.08 -6.96
N PHE A 573 3.34 28.10 -6.75
CA PHE A 573 2.97 27.13 -7.77
C PHE A 573 2.22 27.78 -8.92
N ASP A 574 1.15 28.52 -8.64
CA ASP A 574 0.28 29.08 -9.67
C ASP A 574 0.99 30.15 -10.49
N GLN A 575 1.78 31.02 -9.85
CA GLN A 575 2.57 32.00 -10.61
C GLN A 575 3.59 31.32 -11.52
N SER A 576 4.19 30.21 -11.07
CA SER A 576 5.10 29.44 -11.90
C SER A 576 4.42 28.81 -13.13
N TYR A 577 3.15 28.40 -13.03
CA TYR A 577 2.44 27.72 -14.13
C TYR A 577 1.51 28.62 -14.94
N PHE A 578 1.09 29.78 -14.41
CA PHE A 578 0.19 30.71 -15.09
C PHE A 578 0.83 32.06 -15.42
N GLY A 579 2.10 32.27 -15.05
CA GLY A 579 2.89 33.43 -15.47
C GLY A 579 2.57 34.73 -14.74
N GLY A 580 1.80 34.68 -13.65
CA GLY A 580 1.43 35.85 -12.84
C GLY A 580 0.31 35.52 -11.86
N ALA A 581 0.04 36.41 -10.91
CA ALA A 581 -1.02 36.29 -9.93
C ALA A 581 -2.42 36.50 -10.56
N PRO A 582 -3.52 36.16 -9.87
CA PRO A 582 -4.88 36.28 -10.42
C PRO A 582 -5.27 37.68 -10.87
N TRP A 583 -4.70 38.73 -10.26
CA TRP A 583 -5.01 40.13 -10.56
C TRP A 583 -4.01 40.79 -11.52
N ASP A 584 -2.98 40.07 -11.97
CA ASP A 584 -1.98 40.63 -12.88
C ASP A 584 -2.58 40.81 -14.28
N ASP A 585 -2.22 41.91 -14.94
CA ASP A 585 -2.53 42.15 -16.35
C ASP A 585 -1.45 41.52 -17.22
N LEU A 586 -1.77 40.42 -17.91
CA LEU A 586 -0.85 39.74 -18.83
C LEU A 586 -1.10 40.08 -20.31
N ASP A 587 -2.29 40.56 -20.68
CA ASP A 587 -2.74 40.70 -22.09
C ASP A 587 -3.64 41.93 -22.32
N GLY A 588 -3.44 43.01 -21.57
CA GLY A 588 -4.29 44.20 -21.57
C GLY A 588 -5.65 43.99 -20.90
N LYS A 589 -5.74 43.03 -19.97
CA LYS A 589 -6.95 42.64 -19.21
C LYS A 589 -6.79 43.04 -17.75
N THR A 590 -7.91 43.26 -17.05
CA THR A 590 -7.88 43.63 -15.62
C THR A 590 -7.57 42.46 -14.65
N TYR A 591 -7.24 41.27 -15.17
CA TYR A 591 -6.94 40.06 -14.41
C TYR A 591 -6.27 39.00 -15.32
N ASN A 592 -5.63 38.00 -14.71
CA ASN A 592 -5.04 36.87 -15.41
C ASN A 592 -6.12 35.82 -15.71
N GLU A 593 -6.55 35.71 -16.97
CA GLU A 593 -7.64 34.82 -17.36
C GLU A 593 -7.32 33.33 -17.29
N LYS A 594 -6.03 32.95 -17.19
CA LYS A 594 -5.61 31.55 -17.07
C LYS A 594 -6.25 30.88 -15.84
N TYR A 595 -6.46 31.62 -14.75
CA TYR A 595 -7.13 31.13 -13.55
C TYR A 595 -8.60 30.73 -13.75
N ILE A 596 -9.27 31.26 -14.78
CA ILE A 596 -10.63 30.86 -15.16
C ILE A 596 -10.57 29.81 -16.26
N THR A 597 -9.86 30.10 -17.35
CA THR A 597 -9.84 29.26 -18.56
C THR A 597 -9.16 27.91 -18.36
N LYS A 598 -8.24 27.78 -17.40
CA LYS A 598 -7.60 26.51 -17.03
C LYS A 598 -8.35 25.81 -15.88
N SER A 599 -9.35 26.42 -15.25
CA SER A 599 -10.08 25.80 -14.13
C SER A 599 -11.16 24.84 -14.63
N PRO A 600 -11.06 23.51 -14.38
CA PRO A 600 -12.08 22.56 -14.81
C PRO A 600 -13.49 22.93 -14.34
N LEU A 601 -13.62 23.60 -13.19
CA LEU A 601 -14.89 24.00 -12.57
C LEU A 601 -15.89 24.60 -13.57
N PHE A 602 -15.41 25.47 -14.48
CA PHE A 602 -16.25 26.20 -15.43
C PHE A 602 -16.68 25.38 -16.66
N GLU A 603 -16.26 24.11 -16.73
CA GLU A 603 -16.57 23.18 -17.81
C GLU A 603 -17.10 21.83 -17.30
N LEU A 604 -17.37 21.71 -16.00
CA LEU A 604 -17.82 20.46 -15.39
C LEU A 604 -19.20 19.99 -15.88
N GLU A 605 -19.99 20.87 -16.52
CA GLU A 605 -21.23 20.49 -17.20
C GLU A 605 -21.00 19.52 -18.36
N LYS A 606 -19.78 19.42 -18.88
CA LYS A 606 -19.41 18.46 -19.95
C LYS A 606 -19.27 17.03 -19.44
N VAL A 607 -18.97 16.85 -18.15
CA VAL A 607 -18.61 15.54 -17.59
C VAL A 607 -19.80 14.60 -17.55
N THR A 608 -19.67 13.46 -18.25
CA THR A 608 -20.62 12.34 -18.26
C THR A 608 -20.07 11.07 -17.59
N THR A 609 -18.87 11.14 -17.03
CA THR A 609 -18.17 9.99 -16.42
C THR A 609 -18.59 9.78 -14.95
N PRO A 610 -18.96 8.56 -14.54
CA PRO A 610 -19.17 8.22 -13.14
C PRO A 610 -17.92 8.50 -12.29
N THR A 611 -18.03 9.36 -11.28
CA THR A 611 -16.88 9.93 -10.57
C THR A 611 -16.93 9.69 -9.06
N ILE A 612 -15.82 9.24 -8.46
CA ILE A 612 -15.65 9.13 -7.00
C ILE A 612 -14.47 9.98 -6.51
N ILE A 613 -14.78 10.95 -5.64
CA ILE A 613 -13.87 12.02 -5.20
C ILE A 613 -13.40 11.73 -3.77
N PHE A 614 -12.12 12.01 -3.46
CA PHE A 614 -11.52 11.79 -2.13
C PHE A 614 -10.75 13.00 -1.61
N HIS A 615 -10.91 13.41 -0.35
CA HIS A 615 -10.09 14.48 0.28
C HIS A 615 -9.82 14.24 1.77
N GLY A 616 -8.68 14.67 2.29
CA GLY A 616 -8.45 14.84 3.73
C GLY A 616 -9.04 16.15 4.24
N SER A 617 -9.62 16.20 5.45
CA SER A 617 -10.21 17.46 5.95
C SER A 617 -9.18 18.52 6.35
N GLU A 618 -7.93 18.11 6.61
CA GLU A 618 -6.80 18.97 6.99
C GLU A 618 -5.76 19.04 5.86
N ASP A 619 -6.19 18.76 4.63
CA ASP A 619 -5.34 18.91 3.46
C ASP A 619 -5.04 20.40 3.23
N ARG A 620 -3.74 20.73 3.21
CA ARG A 620 -3.22 22.07 2.94
C ARG A 620 -2.47 22.14 1.62
N ALA A 621 -2.27 21.02 0.94
CA ALA A 621 -1.70 20.99 -0.40
C ALA A 621 -2.79 21.13 -1.46
N VAL A 622 -3.94 20.49 -1.22
CA VAL A 622 -5.16 20.69 -2.00
C VAL A 622 -6.34 20.78 -1.03
N PRO A 623 -6.82 21.98 -0.71
CA PRO A 623 -7.87 22.17 0.29
C PRO A 623 -9.14 21.37 -0.04
N ARG A 624 -9.77 20.81 1.00
CA ARG A 624 -10.97 19.96 0.86
C ARG A 624 -12.14 20.61 0.11
N ASP A 625 -12.16 21.92 0.04
CA ASP A 625 -13.21 22.72 -0.59
C ASP A 625 -13.17 22.59 -2.13
N GLN A 626 -12.00 22.32 -2.72
CA GLN A 626 -11.87 21.91 -4.14
C GLN A 626 -12.71 20.65 -4.42
N GLY A 627 -12.67 19.67 -3.52
CA GLY A 627 -13.52 18.47 -3.60
C GLY A 627 -15.01 18.76 -3.47
N TRP A 628 -15.40 19.76 -2.68
CA TRP A 628 -16.80 20.20 -2.57
C TRP A 628 -17.27 20.91 -3.84
N GLU A 629 -16.48 21.83 -4.38
CA GLU A 629 -16.77 22.51 -5.64
C GLU A 629 -17.00 21.48 -6.75
N TYR A 630 -16.11 20.49 -6.87
CA TYR A 630 -16.25 19.42 -7.85
C TYR A 630 -17.51 18.58 -7.64
N TYR A 631 -17.72 18.08 -6.41
CA TYR A 631 -18.90 17.27 -6.10
C TYR A 631 -20.21 18.01 -6.37
N ARG A 632 -20.32 19.27 -5.94
CA ARG A 632 -21.56 20.05 -6.11
C ARG A 632 -21.82 20.36 -7.57
N ALA A 633 -20.79 20.73 -8.34
CA ALA A 633 -20.95 20.95 -9.77
C ALA A 633 -21.50 19.69 -10.48
N LEU A 634 -20.87 18.53 -10.31
CA LEU A 634 -21.33 17.28 -10.93
C LEU A 634 -22.72 16.85 -10.43
N GLN A 635 -22.98 17.01 -9.13
CA GLN A 635 -24.27 16.67 -8.53
C GLN A 635 -25.41 17.53 -9.11
N GLN A 636 -25.18 18.83 -9.31
CA GLN A 636 -26.18 19.74 -9.87
C GLN A 636 -26.36 19.54 -11.39
N VAL A 637 -25.28 19.24 -12.11
CA VAL A 637 -25.33 18.89 -13.55
C VAL A 637 -26.10 17.59 -13.77
N GLY A 638 -25.95 16.60 -12.89
CA GLY A 638 -26.79 15.40 -12.86
C GLY A 638 -26.60 14.42 -14.02
N LYS A 639 -25.58 14.60 -14.88
CA LYS A 639 -25.31 13.76 -16.06
C LYS A 639 -24.73 12.38 -15.72
N ALA A 640 -24.08 12.24 -14.58
CA ALA A 640 -23.46 10.98 -14.15
C ALA A 640 -23.49 10.80 -12.63
N PRO A 641 -23.42 9.55 -12.12
CA PRO A 641 -23.29 9.31 -10.69
C PRO A 641 -22.00 9.91 -10.13
N VAL A 642 -22.11 10.63 -9.01
CA VAL A 642 -20.96 11.19 -8.30
C VAL A 642 -21.01 10.79 -6.81
N ARG A 643 -19.84 10.53 -6.22
CA ARG A 643 -19.70 10.28 -4.78
C ARG A 643 -18.50 11.04 -4.23
N PHE A 644 -18.64 11.67 -3.08
CA PHE A 644 -17.54 12.36 -2.40
C PHE A 644 -17.28 11.75 -1.01
N LEU A 645 -16.03 11.38 -0.76
CA LEU A 645 -15.54 10.93 0.55
C LEU A 645 -14.51 11.92 1.07
N TRP A 646 -14.82 12.57 2.18
CA TRP A 646 -13.83 13.28 2.95
C TRP A 646 -13.36 12.47 4.18
N PHE A 647 -12.12 12.65 4.60
CA PHE A 647 -11.49 11.89 5.68
C PHE A 647 -11.15 12.83 6.85
N PRO A 648 -11.94 12.82 7.94
CA PRO A 648 -11.75 13.74 9.06
C PRO A 648 -10.37 13.64 9.72
N GLY A 649 -9.76 14.79 9.97
CA GLY A 649 -8.44 14.92 10.60
C GLY A 649 -7.30 14.35 9.78
N GLN A 650 -7.47 14.13 8.48
CA GLN A 650 -6.40 13.63 7.61
C GLN A 650 -5.78 14.76 6.80
N PRO A 651 -4.43 14.81 6.68
CA PRO A 651 -3.75 15.73 5.79
C PRO A 651 -3.80 15.21 4.34
N HIS A 652 -3.02 15.84 3.45
CA HIS A 652 -2.92 15.47 2.03
C HIS A 652 -2.64 13.97 1.79
N GLY A 653 -1.79 13.37 2.62
CA GLY A 653 -1.60 11.92 2.65
C GLY A 653 -2.40 11.30 3.80
N LEU A 654 -3.30 10.36 3.51
CA LEU A 654 -4.05 9.65 4.55
C LEU A 654 -3.06 8.91 5.47
N GLY A 655 -3.14 9.14 6.78
CA GLY A 655 -2.27 8.54 7.79
C GLY A 655 -2.90 7.36 8.54
N LYS A 656 -4.23 7.33 8.64
CA LYS A 656 -4.99 6.28 9.33
C LYS A 656 -5.16 5.03 8.47
N ILE A 657 -4.99 3.86 9.08
CA ILE A 657 -5.11 2.57 8.39
C ILE A 657 -6.54 2.38 7.89
N THR A 658 -7.53 2.65 8.73
CA THR A 658 -8.95 2.50 8.39
C THR A 658 -9.38 3.44 7.26
N HIS A 659 -8.83 4.66 7.21
CA HIS A 659 -9.13 5.63 6.14
C HIS A 659 -8.50 5.20 4.82
N GLN A 660 -7.24 4.75 4.82
CA GLN A 660 -6.60 4.17 3.63
C GLN A 660 -7.39 2.97 3.12
N GLN A 661 -7.79 2.05 4.02
CA GLN A 661 -8.60 0.88 3.68
C GLN A 661 -9.99 1.25 3.14
N ARG A 662 -10.66 2.25 3.73
CA ARG A 662 -11.96 2.76 3.28
C ARG A 662 -11.86 3.35 1.87
N LYS A 663 -10.84 4.17 1.61
CA LYS A 663 -10.56 4.75 0.29
C LYS A 663 -10.42 3.65 -0.77
N MET A 664 -9.49 2.72 -0.56
CA MET A 664 -9.22 1.65 -1.52
C MET A 664 -10.44 0.77 -1.76
N ASN A 665 -11.18 0.38 -0.72
CA ASN A 665 -12.36 -0.47 -0.88
C ASN A 665 -13.49 0.22 -1.65
N GLU A 666 -13.74 1.50 -1.40
CA GLU A 666 -14.80 2.27 -2.09
C GLU A 666 -14.44 2.56 -3.54
N GLU A 667 -13.17 2.92 -3.80
CA GLU A 667 -12.65 3.15 -5.15
C GLU A 667 -12.68 1.86 -5.98
N LEU A 668 -12.19 0.74 -5.44
CA LEU A 668 -12.22 -0.55 -6.11
C LEU A 668 -13.65 -1.02 -6.39
N ALA A 669 -14.60 -0.79 -5.47
CA ALA A 669 -16.00 -1.11 -5.70
C ALA A 669 -16.62 -0.24 -6.80
N TRP A 670 -16.25 1.05 -6.86
CA TRP A 670 -16.68 1.97 -7.90
C TRP A 670 -16.14 1.54 -9.28
N ILE A 671 -14.85 1.20 -9.37
CA ILE A 671 -14.22 0.66 -10.58
C ILE A 671 -14.87 -0.68 -10.97
N ASP A 672 -15.07 -1.60 -10.02
CA ASP A 672 -15.72 -2.89 -10.25
C ASP A 672 -17.13 -2.70 -10.87
N LYS A 673 -17.89 -1.70 -10.42
CA LYS A 673 -19.21 -1.39 -10.96
C LYS A 673 -19.17 -0.77 -12.35
N TYR A 674 -18.39 0.29 -12.54
CA TYR A 674 -18.50 1.14 -13.74
C TYR A 674 -17.55 0.75 -14.87
N LEU A 675 -16.36 0.21 -14.56
CA LEU A 675 -15.42 -0.28 -15.58
C LEU A 675 -15.66 -1.76 -15.91
N PHE A 676 -15.91 -2.59 -14.89
CA PHE A 676 -16.02 -4.04 -15.07
C PHE A 676 -17.46 -4.57 -15.04
N GLY A 677 -18.47 -3.71 -14.91
CA GLY A 677 -19.89 -4.09 -14.94
C GLY A 677 -20.31 -5.06 -13.82
N LYS A 678 -19.57 -5.15 -12.72
CA LYS A 678 -19.89 -6.05 -11.61
C LYS A 678 -21.03 -5.47 -10.78
N ALA A 679 -22.04 -6.28 -10.50
CA ALA A 679 -23.14 -5.89 -9.63
C ALA A 679 -22.65 -5.58 -8.21
N ASP A 680 -23.26 -4.58 -7.57
CA ASP A 680 -22.98 -4.27 -6.17
C ASP A 680 -23.41 -5.44 -5.29
N LYS A 681 -22.44 -6.09 -4.63
CA LYS A 681 -22.70 -7.25 -3.77
C LYS A 681 -23.25 -6.85 -2.40
N LYS A 682 -23.21 -5.56 -2.03
CA LYS A 682 -23.73 -5.08 -0.75
C LYS A 682 -25.18 -4.65 -0.90
N ASN A 683 -26.07 -5.37 -0.24
CA ASN A 683 -27.41 -4.89 0.04
C ASN A 683 -27.35 -3.99 1.30
N PRO A 684 -27.50 -2.66 1.20
CA PRO A 684 -27.42 -1.76 2.35
C PRO A 684 -28.65 -1.86 3.26
N THR A 685 -29.74 -2.49 2.80
CA THR A 685 -31.04 -2.48 3.48
C THR A 685 -31.07 -3.40 4.69
N PHE A 686 -30.26 -4.45 4.73
CA PHE A 686 -30.26 -5.41 5.84
C PHE A 686 -28.85 -5.90 6.21
N LYS A 687 -28.61 -6.16 7.51
CA LYS A 687 -27.44 -6.94 7.95
C LYS A 687 -27.44 -8.28 7.22
N LYS A 688 -26.26 -8.75 6.79
CA LYS A 688 -26.10 -9.96 5.96
C LYS A 688 -26.72 -11.22 6.60
N ASP A 689 -26.72 -11.27 7.92
CA ASP A 689 -27.24 -12.34 8.78
C ASP A 689 -28.62 -12.02 9.38
N SER A 690 -29.30 -10.97 8.91
CA SER A 690 -30.67 -10.72 9.33
C SER A 690 -31.61 -11.80 8.77
N PRO A 691 -32.73 -12.10 9.44
CA PRO A 691 -33.71 -13.07 8.94
C PRO A 691 -34.15 -12.79 7.49
N LEU A 692 -34.38 -11.53 7.13
CA LEU A 692 -34.81 -11.16 5.78
C LEU A 692 -33.67 -11.26 4.75
N ALA A 693 -32.43 -10.90 5.10
CA ALA A 693 -31.28 -11.10 4.21
C ALA A 693 -31.05 -12.59 3.94
N MET A 694 -31.19 -13.44 4.96
CA MET A 694 -31.11 -14.89 4.83
C MET A 694 -32.25 -15.44 3.96
N LEU A 695 -33.48 -14.93 4.09
CA LEU A 695 -34.61 -15.31 3.26
C LEU A 695 -34.41 -14.92 1.79
N LEU A 696 -33.97 -13.70 1.51
CA LEU A 696 -33.66 -13.24 0.15
C LEU A 696 -32.52 -14.05 -0.47
N GLN A 697 -31.49 -14.37 0.30
CA GLN A 697 -30.42 -15.24 -0.16
C GLN A 697 -30.93 -16.66 -0.48
N LYS A 698 -31.86 -17.20 0.32
CA LYS A 698 -32.52 -18.49 0.07
C LYS A 698 -33.45 -18.46 -1.14
N ASP A 699 -34.07 -17.32 -1.44
CA ASP A 699 -34.95 -17.14 -2.59
C ASP A 699 -34.19 -17.22 -3.92
N SER A 700 -32.92 -16.77 -3.92
CA SER A 700 -32.04 -16.89 -5.08
C SER A 700 -31.52 -18.30 -5.40
N LEU A 701 -31.83 -19.30 -4.56
CA LEU A 701 -31.34 -20.68 -4.72
C LEU A 701 -32.26 -21.49 -5.66
N SER A 702 -31.70 -22.51 -6.33
CA SER A 702 -32.46 -23.31 -7.29
C SER A 702 -33.61 -24.06 -6.63
N ARG A 703 -34.81 -23.94 -7.22
CA ARG A 703 -36.03 -24.63 -6.77
C ARG A 703 -36.84 -25.16 -7.95
N VAL A 704 -37.52 -26.28 -7.72
CA VAL A 704 -38.53 -26.85 -8.61
C VAL A 704 -39.82 -26.98 -7.82
N ASN A 705 -40.87 -26.23 -8.19
CA ASN A 705 -42.16 -26.22 -7.49
C ASN A 705 -42.04 -25.98 -5.96
N GLY A 706 -41.13 -25.08 -5.55
CA GLY A 706 -40.91 -24.76 -4.12
C GLY A 706 -39.97 -25.72 -3.37
N LEU A 707 -39.47 -26.78 -4.02
CA LEU A 707 -38.53 -27.74 -3.44
C LEU A 707 -37.10 -27.42 -3.88
N TYR A 708 -36.14 -27.47 -2.95
CA TYR A 708 -34.74 -27.20 -3.25
C TYR A 708 -34.14 -28.29 -4.15
N GLY A 709 -33.36 -27.88 -5.14
CA GLY A 709 -32.72 -28.77 -6.11
C GLY A 709 -32.87 -28.27 -7.53
N GLN A 710 -32.51 -29.12 -8.47
CA GLN A 710 -32.57 -28.84 -9.90
C GLN A 710 -33.40 -29.90 -10.61
N ASN A 711 -34.08 -29.50 -11.69
CA ASN A 711 -34.85 -30.44 -12.50
C ASN A 711 -33.94 -31.09 -13.55
N LEU A 712 -33.80 -32.41 -13.48
CA LEU A 712 -33.07 -33.20 -14.47
C LEU A 712 -34.05 -34.20 -15.10
N ALA A 713 -34.45 -33.94 -16.36
CA ALA A 713 -35.41 -34.78 -17.09
C ALA A 713 -36.68 -35.11 -16.28
N ARG A 714 -37.35 -34.09 -15.72
CA ARG A 714 -38.55 -34.18 -14.86
C ARG A 714 -38.30 -34.86 -13.50
N THR A 715 -37.05 -35.07 -13.11
CA THR A 715 -36.66 -35.63 -11.82
C THR A 715 -36.03 -34.54 -10.96
N LEU A 716 -36.48 -34.37 -9.72
CA LEU A 716 -35.84 -33.47 -8.77
C LEU A 716 -34.56 -34.12 -8.23
N VAL A 717 -33.41 -33.49 -8.51
CA VAL A 717 -32.09 -33.94 -8.03
C VAL A 717 -31.39 -32.84 -7.23
N PRO A 718 -30.38 -33.16 -6.39
CA PRO A 718 -29.66 -32.16 -5.62
C PRO A 718 -28.97 -31.11 -6.51
N GLU A 719 -28.94 -29.86 -6.07
CA GLU A 719 -28.15 -28.81 -6.70
C GLU A 719 -26.66 -29.01 -6.35
N MET A 720 -25.82 -29.17 -7.36
CA MET A 720 -24.40 -29.42 -7.19
C MET A 720 -23.59 -28.13 -7.38
N VAL A 721 -22.70 -27.81 -6.44
CA VAL A 721 -21.88 -26.59 -6.46
C VAL A 721 -20.39 -26.91 -6.52
N LYS A 722 -19.67 -26.23 -7.43
CA LYS A 722 -18.22 -26.38 -7.58
C LYS A 722 -17.46 -25.71 -6.44
N VAL A 723 -16.64 -26.49 -5.73
CA VAL A 723 -15.84 -26.00 -4.60
C VAL A 723 -14.59 -25.24 -5.07
N SER A 724 -14.05 -25.56 -6.25
CA SER A 724 -12.97 -24.81 -6.92
C SER A 724 -13.00 -25.02 -8.44
N LYS A 725 -12.22 -24.22 -9.20
CA LYS A 725 -12.24 -24.20 -10.68
C LYS A 725 -11.91 -25.56 -11.33
N ASP A 726 -11.11 -26.39 -10.65
CA ASP A 726 -10.62 -27.70 -11.09
C ASP A 726 -10.96 -28.83 -10.07
N SER A 727 -12.14 -28.80 -9.43
CA SER A 727 -12.46 -29.72 -8.31
C SER A 727 -13.88 -30.28 -8.34
N ILE A 728 -14.06 -31.35 -7.56
CA ILE A 728 -15.32 -32.03 -7.23
C ILE A 728 -16.46 -31.04 -6.93
N SER A 729 -17.68 -31.42 -7.31
CA SER A 729 -18.90 -30.70 -6.94
C SER A 729 -19.50 -31.32 -5.69
N ILE A 730 -20.01 -30.50 -4.78
CA ILE A 730 -20.69 -30.94 -3.56
C ILE A 730 -22.16 -30.51 -3.61
N GLY A 731 -23.05 -31.31 -3.04
CA GLY A 731 -24.44 -30.93 -2.87
C GLY A 731 -24.54 -29.67 -2.02
N ARG A 732 -25.30 -28.67 -2.50
CA ARG A 732 -25.52 -27.41 -1.77
C ARG A 732 -26.15 -27.64 -0.38
N PHE A 733 -27.00 -28.65 -0.30
CA PHE A 733 -27.69 -29.12 0.90
C PHE A 733 -27.44 -30.61 1.14
N GLU A 734 -27.82 -31.09 2.32
CA GLU A 734 -28.14 -32.49 2.55
C GLU A 734 -29.22 -32.94 1.57
N VAL A 735 -29.24 -34.23 1.20
CA VAL A 735 -30.32 -34.75 0.33
C VAL A 735 -31.65 -34.62 1.06
N THR A 736 -32.64 -33.98 0.42
CA THR A 736 -33.95 -33.73 1.03
C THR A 736 -34.90 -34.91 0.87
N ASN A 737 -35.96 -34.98 1.69
CA ASN A 737 -37.01 -35.98 1.58
C ASN A 737 -37.63 -36.04 0.17
N ALA A 738 -37.89 -34.89 -0.45
CA ALA A 738 -38.46 -34.85 -1.80
C ALA A 738 -37.47 -35.35 -2.86
N GLN A 739 -36.17 -35.03 -2.72
CA GLN A 739 -35.14 -35.55 -3.62
C GLN A 739 -34.98 -37.06 -3.47
N PHE A 740 -35.05 -37.58 -2.24
CA PHE A 740 -34.97 -39.01 -1.97
C PHE A 740 -36.23 -39.75 -2.47
N ALA A 741 -37.41 -39.16 -2.32
CA ALA A 741 -38.67 -39.73 -2.83
C ALA A 741 -38.72 -39.78 -4.36
N ALA A 742 -37.96 -38.92 -5.07
CA ALA A 742 -37.80 -39.04 -6.52
C ALA A 742 -37.05 -40.32 -6.95
N PHE A 743 -36.25 -40.91 -6.06
CA PHE A 743 -35.62 -42.22 -6.22
C PHE A 743 -36.53 -43.35 -5.71
N SER A 744 -37.13 -43.16 -4.54
CA SER A 744 -37.96 -44.16 -3.87
C SER A 744 -39.34 -43.57 -3.55
N PRO A 745 -40.34 -43.72 -4.43
CA PRO A 745 -41.68 -43.16 -4.25
C PRO A 745 -42.37 -43.59 -2.94
N GLU A 746 -42.00 -44.74 -2.40
CA GLU A 746 -42.47 -45.26 -1.10
C GLU A 746 -41.90 -44.51 0.11
N HIS A 747 -40.97 -43.57 -0.08
CA HIS A 747 -40.42 -42.74 0.98
C HIS A 747 -41.44 -41.70 1.42
N ALA A 748 -42.20 -42.03 2.46
CA ALA A 748 -43.19 -41.14 3.05
C ALA A 748 -42.55 -40.04 3.93
N TYR A 749 -43.06 -38.82 3.82
CA TYR A 749 -42.67 -37.66 4.65
C TYR A 749 -43.88 -36.72 4.83
N GLY A 750 -43.86 -35.87 5.86
CA GLY A 750 -44.96 -34.94 6.12
C GLY A 750 -45.16 -33.93 4.97
N ARG A 751 -46.39 -33.42 4.78
CA ARG A 751 -46.75 -32.53 3.65
C ARG A 751 -45.88 -31.26 3.56
N THR A 752 -45.33 -30.78 4.67
CA THR A 752 -44.44 -29.61 4.76
C THR A 752 -42.96 -29.98 4.84
N GLU A 753 -42.63 -31.27 4.81
CA GLU A 753 -41.29 -31.79 5.10
C GLU A 753 -40.45 -32.09 3.84
N GLY A 754 -40.93 -31.73 2.65
CA GLY A 754 -40.22 -32.02 1.39
C GLY A 754 -38.80 -31.47 1.32
N ASN A 755 -38.55 -30.32 1.97
CA ASN A 755 -37.23 -29.71 2.08
C ASN A 755 -36.47 -30.07 3.37
N HIS A 756 -36.99 -30.97 4.22
CA HIS A 756 -36.23 -31.48 5.37
C HIS A 756 -35.24 -32.55 4.89
N PRO A 757 -34.12 -32.76 5.61
CA PRO A 757 -33.16 -33.79 5.25
C PRO A 757 -33.79 -35.19 5.26
N ALA A 758 -33.41 -35.99 4.26
CA ALA A 758 -33.78 -37.39 4.18
C ALA A 758 -33.01 -38.19 5.24
N ARG A 759 -33.75 -38.75 6.19
CA ARG A 759 -33.21 -39.64 7.22
C ARG A 759 -33.31 -41.07 6.73
N VAL A 760 -32.18 -41.61 6.29
CA VAL A 760 -32.14 -42.91 5.62
C VAL A 760 -30.99 -43.74 6.15
N THR A 761 -31.09 -45.05 6.00
CA THR A 761 -29.98 -45.94 6.31
C THR A 761 -28.86 -45.78 5.28
N ARG A 762 -27.64 -46.14 5.68
CA ARG A 762 -26.49 -46.08 4.77
C ARG A 762 -26.66 -46.91 3.48
N PRO A 763 -27.22 -48.14 3.50
CA PRO A 763 -27.52 -48.87 2.27
C PRO A 763 -28.49 -48.13 1.34
N GLN A 764 -29.53 -47.49 1.89
CA GLN A 764 -30.46 -46.66 1.13
C GLN A 764 -29.77 -45.46 0.48
N ALA A 765 -28.88 -44.77 1.22
CA ALA A 765 -28.07 -43.69 0.66
C ALA A 765 -27.15 -44.17 -0.49
N GLN A 766 -26.55 -45.36 -0.38
CA GLN A 766 -25.73 -45.94 -1.45
C GLN A 766 -26.54 -46.28 -2.70
N GLN A 767 -27.76 -46.82 -2.53
CA GLN A 767 -28.66 -47.08 -3.66
C GLN A 767 -29.08 -45.78 -4.36
N TYR A 768 -29.40 -44.75 -3.59
CA TYR A 768 -29.70 -43.41 -4.11
C TYR A 768 -28.53 -42.85 -4.93
N LEU A 769 -27.30 -42.94 -4.43
CA LEU A 769 -26.11 -42.46 -5.12
C LEU A 769 -25.84 -43.22 -6.43
N LYS A 770 -26.07 -44.53 -6.45
CA LYS A 770 -25.98 -45.33 -7.68
C LYS A 770 -27.01 -44.90 -8.72
N TRP A 771 -28.26 -44.67 -8.29
CA TRP A 771 -29.32 -44.15 -9.14
C TRP A 771 -28.99 -42.74 -9.66
N LEU A 772 -28.51 -41.85 -8.80
CA LEU A 772 -28.16 -40.48 -9.16
C LEU A 772 -26.98 -40.44 -10.13
N SER A 773 -25.98 -41.33 -9.96
CA SER A 773 -24.86 -41.46 -10.89
C SER A 773 -25.33 -41.80 -12.30
N ALA A 774 -26.27 -42.75 -12.42
CA ALA A 774 -26.86 -43.13 -13.70
C ALA A 774 -27.64 -41.98 -14.35
N LYS A 775 -28.29 -41.13 -13.56
CA LYS A 775 -29.01 -39.95 -14.05
C LYS A 775 -28.09 -38.83 -14.50
N LEU A 776 -27.00 -38.59 -13.77
CA LEU A 776 -26.06 -37.49 -14.05
C LEU A 776 -25.04 -37.81 -15.14
N GLY A 777 -24.81 -39.10 -15.46
CA GLY A 777 -23.74 -39.52 -16.37
C GLY A 777 -22.33 -39.34 -15.79
N THR A 778 -22.21 -39.08 -14.49
CA THR A 778 -20.96 -38.98 -13.73
C THR A 778 -21.12 -39.67 -12.37
N THR A 779 -20.02 -39.96 -11.68
CA THR A 779 -20.03 -40.70 -10.41
C THR A 779 -20.47 -39.80 -9.25
N ALA A 780 -21.65 -40.10 -8.70
CA ALA A 780 -22.14 -39.55 -7.44
C ALA A 780 -21.79 -40.49 -6.29
N ARG A 781 -21.14 -39.96 -5.24
CA ARG A 781 -20.64 -40.73 -4.10
C ARG A 781 -20.78 -39.99 -2.78
N LEU A 782 -20.55 -40.71 -1.68
CA LEU A 782 -20.32 -40.09 -0.38
C LEU A 782 -18.92 -39.43 -0.36
N PRO A 783 -18.71 -38.42 0.50
CA PRO A 783 -17.39 -37.86 0.73
C PRO A 783 -16.39 -38.93 1.18
N ASN A 784 -15.17 -38.86 0.66
CA ASN A 784 -14.07 -39.71 1.14
C ASN A 784 -13.52 -39.22 2.49
N ALA A 785 -12.62 -39.99 3.10
CA ALA A 785 -12.09 -39.66 4.43
C ALA A 785 -11.40 -38.28 4.52
N LYS A 786 -10.75 -37.83 3.44
CA LYS A 786 -10.05 -36.54 3.40
C LYS A 786 -11.05 -35.38 3.27
N GLU A 787 -12.05 -35.54 2.40
CA GLU A 787 -13.14 -34.58 2.21
C GLU A 787 -13.96 -34.45 3.49
N ALA A 788 -14.37 -35.58 4.09
CA ALA A 788 -15.11 -35.62 5.35
C ALA A 788 -14.34 -34.95 6.49
N ALA A 789 -13.02 -35.17 6.61
CA ALA A 789 -12.21 -34.50 7.62
C ALA A 789 -12.14 -32.97 7.42
N ALA A 790 -12.05 -32.52 6.16
CA ALA A 790 -12.06 -31.10 5.83
C ALA A 790 -13.42 -30.44 6.13
N LEU A 791 -14.51 -31.12 5.77
CA LEU A 791 -15.88 -30.69 6.04
C LEU A 791 -16.17 -30.69 7.54
N HIS A 792 -15.79 -31.73 8.28
CA HIS A 792 -15.94 -31.82 9.73
C HIS A 792 -15.26 -30.65 10.45
N LYS A 793 -14.04 -30.30 10.05
CA LYS A 793 -13.34 -29.13 10.62
C LYS A 793 -14.09 -27.81 10.40
N GLN A 794 -14.82 -27.68 9.30
CA GLN A 794 -15.69 -26.51 9.08
C GLN A 794 -16.97 -26.61 9.90
N ALA A 795 -17.61 -27.78 9.90
CA ALA A 795 -18.81 -28.08 10.68
C ALA A 795 -18.64 -27.72 12.16
N THR A 796 -17.56 -28.15 12.82
CA THR A 796 -17.29 -27.84 14.24
C THR A 796 -17.25 -26.34 14.54
N LYS A 797 -16.80 -25.51 13.59
CA LYS A 797 -16.72 -24.05 13.79
C LYS A 797 -18.08 -23.37 13.79
N VAL A 798 -19.08 -23.97 13.14
CA VAL A 798 -20.40 -23.37 12.93
C VAL A 798 -21.52 -24.11 13.66
N GLY A 799 -21.33 -25.38 14.03
CA GLY A 799 -22.37 -26.26 14.57
C GLY A 799 -23.05 -25.75 15.85
N ALA A 800 -22.31 -25.03 16.71
CA ALA A 800 -22.90 -24.41 17.90
C ALA A 800 -23.96 -23.32 17.59
N LYS A 801 -24.06 -22.87 16.33
CA LYS A 801 -25.04 -21.89 15.84
C LYS A 801 -26.03 -22.46 14.83
N GLU A 802 -25.95 -23.77 14.55
CA GLU A 802 -26.86 -24.49 13.65
C GLU A 802 -27.82 -25.40 14.45
N ASN A 803 -28.52 -26.34 13.82
CA ASN A 803 -29.52 -27.17 14.49
C ASN A 803 -28.87 -28.25 15.36
N THR A 804 -28.54 -27.91 16.60
CA THR A 804 -27.88 -28.78 17.58
C THR A 804 -28.50 -28.61 18.97
N LEU A 805 -28.06 -29.39 19.96
CA LEU A 805 -28.55 -29.23 21.34
C LEU A 805 -28.33 -27.81 21.88
N ASN A 806 -27.19 -27.18 21.56
CA ASN A 806 -26.88 -25.81 21.97
C ASN A 806 -27.91 -24.81 21.42
N TYR A 807 -28.39 -25.03 20.20
CA TYR A 807 -29.41 -24.17 19.58
C TYR A 807 -30.76 -24.31 20.28
N TRP A 808 -31.20 -25.54 20.57
CA TRP A 808 -32.46 -25.79 21.25
C TRP A 808 -32.45 -25.37 22.73
N ALA A 809 -31.28 -25.41 23.37
CA ALA A 809 -31.09 -24.85 24.71
C ALA A 809 -31.18 -23.31 24.73
N GLY A 810 -30.90 -22.65 23.60
CA GLY A 810 -30.84 -21.18 23.50
C GLY A 810 -29.56 -20.57 24.09
N TYR A 811 -28.63 -21.38 24.58
CA TYR A 811 -27.31 -20.97 25.09
C TYR A 811 -26.28 -22.09 24.92
N ALA A 812 -25.00 -21.79 25.15
CA ALA A 812 -23.94 -22.79 25.13
C ALA A 812 -24.00 -23.65 26.40
N ILE A 813 -24.58 -24.85 26.30
CA ILE A 813 -24.64 -25.84 27.39
C ILE A 813 -23.27 -26.48 27.65
N THR A 814 -23.07 -26.97 28.86
CA THR A 814 -21.88 -27.71 29.30
C THR A 814 -22.03 -29.23 29.07
N PRO A 815 -20.93 -30.00 29.01
CA PRO A 815 -21.01 -31.46 28.88
C PRO A 815 -21.87 -32.14 29.96
N ASP A 816 -21.86 -31.62 31.18
CA ASP A 816 -22.62 -32.17 32.32
C ASP A 816 -24.14 -31.97 32.15
N GLU A 817 -24.56 -30.88 31.48
CA GLU A 817 -25.98 -30.58 31.21
C GLU A 817 -26.58 -31.44 30.08
N VAL A 818 -25.75 -32.11 29.26
CA VAL A 818 -26.20 -32.84 28.05
C VAL A 818 -27.16 -33.98 28.40
N ALA A 819 -26.90 -34.72 29.48
CA ALA A 819 -27.72 -35.85 29.88
C ALA A 819 -29.15 -35.41 30.28
N ASP A 820 -29.25 -34.30 30.99
CA ASP A 820 -30.53 -33.73 31.42
C ASP A 820 -31.33 -33.16 30.23
N PHE A 821 -30.65 -32.49 29.29
CA PHE A 821 -31.30 -32.00 28.07
C PHE A 821 -31.83 -33.15 27.21
N ARG A 822 -31.05 -34.22 27.02
CA ARG A 822 -31.50 -35.40 26.27
C ARG A 822 -32.72 -36.06 26.90
N ARG A 823 -32.71 -36.24 28.23
CA ARG A 823 -33.87 -36.80 28.96
C ARG A 823 -35.13 -35.95 28.75
N LYS A 824 -35.03 -34.62 28.89
CA LYS A 824 -36.16 -33.70 28.66
C LYS A 824 -36.67 -33.73 27.21
N MET A 825 -35.81 -33.98 26.24
CA MET A 825 -36.22 -34.11 24.84
C MET A 825 -36.94 -35.42 24.55
N GLU A 826 -36.56 -36.51 25.23
CA GLU A 826 -37.25 -37.80 25.13
C GLU A 826 -38.66 -37.76 25.74
N GLU A 827 -38.91 -36.86 26.70
CA GLU A 827 -40.25 -36.60 27.27
C GLU A 827 -41.21 -35.93 26.26
N VAL A 828 -40.71 -35.42 25.13
CA VAL A 828 -41.49 -34.71 24.11
C VAL A 828 -41.49 -35.48 22.79
N ASP A 829 -42.11 -36.67 22.80
CA ASP A 829 -42.10 -37.66 21.70
C ASP A 829 -42.79 -37.18 20.39
N ALA A 830 -43.55 -36.09 20.45
CA ALA A 830 -44.35 -35.58 19.33
C ALA A 830 -43.69 -34.50 18.46
N LEU A 831 -42.49 -34.00 18.80
CA LEU A 831 -41.86 -32.86 18.10
C LEU A 831 -40.68 -33.28 17.22
N SER A 832 -40.81 -33.05 15.90
CA SER A 832 -39.68 -33.11 14.96
C SER A 832 -38.77 -31.90 15.18
N LEU A 833 -37.51 -32.15 15.55
CA LEU A 833 -36.50 -31.10 15.76
C LEU A 833 -35.68 -30.80 14.51
N PHE A 834 -35.92 -31.54 13.42
CA PHE A 834 -35.30 -31.25 12.15
C PHE A 834 -35.90 -29.98 11.54
N LYS A 835 -35.06 -29.20 10.89
CA LYS A 835 -35.48 -28.00 10.18
C LYS A 835 -35.43 -28.26 8.67
N SER A 836 -36.11 -27.44 7.88
CA SER A 836 -35.91 -27.40 6.44
C SER A 836 -34.43 -27.09 6.15
N VAL A 837 -33.83 -27.74 5.15
CA VAL A 837 -32.45 -27.45 4.74
C VAL A 837 -32.28 -25.96 4.41
N GLY A 838 -31.11 -25.43 4.74
CA GLY A 838 -30.80 -24.02 4.61
C GLY A 838 -31.45 -23.16 5.67
N SER A 839 -32.01 -23.69 6.77
CA SER A 839 -32.61 -22.86 7.83
C SER A 839 -31.61 -21.88 8.46
N PHE A 840 -30.33 -22.24 8.46
CA PHE A 840 -29.23 -21.48 9.06
C PHE A 840 -28.37 -20.77 8.00
N ALA A 841 -27.40 -19.97 8.45
CA ALA A 841 -26.52 -19.22 7.57
C ALA A 841 -25.60 -20.17 6.79
N GLY A 842 -25.51 -19.99 5.46
CA GLY A 842 -24.64 -20.81 4.62
C GLY A 842 -23.16 -20.58 4.91
N VAL A 843 -22.39 -21.66 4.83
CA VAL A 843 -20.94 -21.71 5.03
C VAL A 843 -20.23 -21.71 3.68
N LYS A 844 -19.16 -20.93 3.55
CA LYS A 844 -18.34 -20.95 2.34
C LYS A 844 -17.36 -22.13 2.36
N VAL A 845 -17.52 -23.04 1.41
CA VAL A 845 -16.58 -24.14 1.13
C VAL A 845 -15.89 -23.82 -0.19
N GLY A 846 -14.63 -23.38 -0.15
CA GLY A 846 -13.94 -22.86 -1.33
C GLY A 846 -14.66 -21.63 -1.90
N SER A 847 -15.03 -21.66 -3.18
CA SER A 847 -15.87 -20.63 -3.82
C SER A 847 -17.38 -20.85 -3.63
N ALA A 848 -17.80 -22.04 -3.20
CA ALA A 848 -19.21 -22.41 -3.09
C ALA A 848 -19.82 -22.00 -1.74
N LEU A 849 -21.12 -21.73 -1.75
CA LEU A 849 -21.93 -21.55 -0.54
C LEU A 849 -22.73 -22.83 -0.29
N VAL A 850 -22.50 -23.45 0.85
CA VAL A 850 -23.05 -24.75 1.26
C VAL A 850 -23.77 -24.58 2.60
N TYR A 851 -24.90 -25.24 2.79
CA TYR A 851 -25.74 -25.08 3.98
C TYR A 851 -25.77 -26.34 4.84
N ASP A 852 -26.12 -26.16 6.11
CA ASP A 852 -26.36 -27.22 7.10
C ASP A 852 -25.13 -28.09 7.43
N LEU A 853 -23.92 -27.60 7.13
CA LEU A 853 -22.68 -28.34 7.42
C LEU A 853 -22.46 -28.55 8.93
N GLY A 854 -22.87 -27.57 9.74
CA GLY A 854 -22.74 -27.58 11.19
C GLY A 854 -23.88 -28.28 11.91
N GLY A 855 -25.03 -28.42 11.27
CA GLY A 855 -26.01 -29.41 11.66
C GLY A 855 -27.44 -29.19 11.20
N ASN A 856 -28.07 -30.35 10.95
CA ASN A 856 -29.49 -30.64 10.91
C ASN A 856 -29.64 -32.16 11.08
N VAL A 857 -28.88 -32.92 10.27
CA VAL A 857 -28.56 -34.33 10.49
C VAL A 857 -27.04 -34.54 10.44
N ALA A 858 -26.52 -35.55 11.14
CA ALA A 858 -25.15 -35.99 10.89
C ALA A 858 -25.07 -36.71 9.54
N GLU A 859 -23.98 -36.51 8.79
CA GLU A 859 -23.86 -36.95 7.39
C GLU A 859 -22.93 -38.16 7.25
N TYR A 860 -23.31 -39.14 6.42
CA TYR A 860 -22.48 -40.30 6.11
C TYR A 860 -21.23 -39.94 5.28
N ALA A 861 -20.10 -40.58 5.60
CA ALA A 861 -18.87 -40.58 4.82
C ALA A 861 -18.43 -42.01 4.45
N ALA A 862 -17.52 -42.12 3.49
CA ALA A 862 -16.93 -43.41 3.09
C ALA A 862 -16.19 -44.09 4.27
N GLY A 863 -16.18 -45.43 4.28
CA GLY A 863 -15.41 -46.22 5.26
C GLY A 863 -15.95 -46.22 6.70
N GLY A 864 -17.27 -46.11 6.90
CA GLY A 864 -17.87 -46.21 8.25
C GLY A 864 -17.97 -44.90 9.03
N LYS A 865 -17.46 -43.78 8.50
CA LYS A 865 -17.37 -42.52 9.23
C LYS A 865 -18.60 -41.64 9.03
N SER A 866 -18.80 -40.70 9.94
CA SER A 866 -19.76 -39.59 9.86
C SER A 866 -19.05 -38.25 10.06
N TYR A 867 -19.71 -37.16 9.67
CA TYR A 867 -19.32 -35.79 10.03
C TYR A 867 -20.56 -34.91 10.22
N GLY A 868 -20.36 -33.67 10.69
CA GLY A 868 -21.47 -32.80 11.07
C GLY A 868 -22.07 -33.18 12.43
N TYR A 869 -23.22 -32.61 12.72
CA TYR A 869 -23.98 -32.81 13.95
C TYR A 869 -25.48 -32.85 13.62
N GLY A 870 -26.26 -33.65 14.32
CA GLY A 870 -27.72 -33.62 14.24
C GLY A 870 -28.36 -32.71 15.29
N ALA A 871 -29.68 -32.51 15.16
CA ALA A 871 -30.50 -31.77 16.12
C ALA A 871 -30.39 -32.27 17.58
N TYR A 872 -29.94 -33.51 17.77
CA TYR A 872 -29.79 -34.19 19.06
C TYR A 872 -28.33 -34.29 19.54
N ASP A 873 -27.39 -33.74 18.79
CA ASP A 873 -25.96 -33.78 19.12
C ASP A 873 -25.51 -32.52 19.84
N PHE A 874 -24.62 -32.70 20.82
CA PHE A 874 -23.96 -31.62 21.54
C PHE A 874 -22.72 -31.17 20.77
N VAL A 875 -22.52 -29.86 20.65
CA VAL A 875 -21.30 -29.28 20.04
C VAL A 875 -20.43 -28.68 21.13
N ASP A 876 -19.29 -29.31 21.38
CA ASP A 876 -18.21 -28.78 22.21
C ASP A 876 -17.21 -27.97 21.35
N PRO A 877 -17.13 -26.63 21.49
CA PRO A 877 -16.19 -25.81 20.74
C PRO A 877 -14.71 -26.05 21.12
N ALA A 878 -14.45 -26.61 22.30
CA ALA A 878 -13.10 -26.88 22.83
C ALA A 878 -12.69 -28.36 22.71
N GLY A 879 -13.66 -29.26 22.56
CA GLY A 879 -13.47 -30.71 22.50
C GLY A 879 -12.99 -31.24 21.14
N LYS A 880 -12.18 -32.31 21.17
CA LYS A 880 -11.78 -33.07 19.97
C LYS A 880 -12.75 -34.22 19.71
N GLY A 881 -13.96 -33.87 19.25
CA GLY A 881 -14.92 -34.80 18.69
C GLY A 881 -15.85 -35.46 19.72
N LEU A 882 -17.13 -35.52 19.36
CA LEU A 882 -18.16 -36.28 20.05
C LEU A 882 -18.73 -37.31 19.08
N SER A 883 -19.09 -38.47 19.61
CA SER A 883 -19.82 -39.53 18.91
C SER A 883 -21.19 -39.01 18.50
N THR A 884 -21.45 -38.93 17.19
CA THR A 884 -22.80 -38.74 16.65
C THR A 884 -23.63 -39.97 17.02
N GLY A 885 -24.79 -39.78 17.63
CA GLY A 885 -25.72 -40.90 17.84
C GLY A 885 -26.30 -41.37 16.50
N ASP A 886 -26.53 -42.67 16.32
CA ASP A 886 -27.09 -43.24 15.07
C ASP A 886 -28.54 -42.81 14.77
N LYS A 887 -29.18 -42.02 15.64
CA LYS A 887 -30.55 -41.54 15.46
C LYS A 887 -30.58 -40.34 14.50
N GLY A 888 -31.07 -40.57 13.28
CA GLY A 888 -31.41 -39.51 12.33
C GLY A 888 -30.27 -39.09 11.39
N MET A 889 -29.45 -40.04 10.95
CA MET A 889 -28.40 -39.80 9.95
C MET A 889 -28.96 -39.45 8.57
N GLY A 890 -28.28 -38.56 7.87
CA GLY A 890 -28.51 -38.26 6.45
C GLY A 890 -27.22 -38.33 5.65
N PHE A 891 -27.23 -37.70 4.48
CA PHE A 891 -26.06 -37.71 3.60
C PHE A 891 -26.07 -36.54 2.62
N ARG A 892 -24.88 -36.26 2.09
CA ARG A 892 -24.64 -35.28 1.04
C ARG A 892 -23.93 -35.92 -0.12
N VAL A 893 -24.25 -35.43 -1.31
CA VAL A 893 -23.69 -35.95 -2.56
C VAL A 893 -22.38 -35.22 -2.88
N VAL A 894 -21.37 -35.98 -3.31
CA VAL A 894 -20.18 -35.48 -3.99
C VAL A 894 -20.17 -36.06 -5.40
N VAL A 895 -19.85 -35.23 -6.39
CA VAL A 895 -19.73 -35.62 -7.80
C VAL A 895 -18.33 -35.28 -8.28
N ASP A 896 -17.69 -36.24 -8.93
CA ASP A 896 -16.35 -36.10 -9.52
C ASP A 896 -16.36 -35.40 -10.89
#